data_AF-A0A660V583-F1
#
_entry.id   AF-A0A660V583-F1
#
_cell.length_a   1.000
_cell.length_b   1.000
_cell.length_c   1.000
_cell.angle_alpha   90.00
_cell.angle_beta   90.00
_cell.angle_gamma   90.00
#
_symmetry.space_group_name_H-M   'P 1'
#
loop_
_entity.id
_entity.type
_entity.pdbx_description
1 polymer ?
#
loop_
_entity_poly.entity_id
_entity_poly.type
_entity_poly.pdbx_seq_one_letter_code
_entity_poly.pdbx_strand_id
1 'polypeptide(L)'
;MAAEYSVDICNKLSERFRAAGLHRRPRVTRYDAGAELVYEITEVSGANKAEVRLIVEKFIGGGFAGQVYRVKVLEIGSQGPVGGIEVGGIYAMKILIPPSAFSRLFRNVLYWVGFQGPFQLQCNPAAARAGAIWQKFIRRAAKIRFGDESSVVDIHATFIDGNLGSCGELSEWVDGRTWRLEVDDHLDLLRAWYKGREVDEQQLGSAEYRAKRRFMAEFVKLLHDMGAHEFARQYEWSTCKSQPNCLKRVGTDDDPQAGLVAVDFRAGLALLPFLPMSPGDFKLIFAGLKRGSLVQFDRGSISTLERFVEAYAGEFADMQQMLEELKSCERIYRDSVPDITHNHVRLLYDGDLWRTMFSSAVSGWKVRNIIDEKHEDKFRSCKISIMLFFVIGLIPFLGKVIRRVWAHAGWRAHYTAMLTSWDYFKRALDARIAEKVIDWHRAGRVDEQCAVKVSESLLLFLCHLPLSILPAGLHRFLTDGDFRREKLVYIFVRPVRLYFNVHLREEWMRQMVIDGKKKHIITEEDGNTILSQLKERYIQRYLVSLVVHFLTAPITQVVSIAVSWIYVKAHPELSGAQASAAVTGILIGFQITPISPGSIVRGIYTTILALYDRNFKDYNIAIFLSYVKYIGYLAFPIQMNYHYPAISRFMAAHFATEATHIFPVFGERGALLEHWVFRVFYNWPLTIRRRMRKVAQVRGTMRPRYWHGALCIIGATVLFAIVDAHWLTNTGNLPRLGQIWWLAGIIPLGCGAAVALGCGGAALWRRVLAATACGVALALLYTVVSMIISGGQVAAGDIVSQGRWRVLVFAVFSTIGALGAELSRPDPELR
;
A
#
# COMPACT_ATOMS: atom_id res chain seq x y z
N MET A 1 8.81 1.93 -7.91
CA MET A 1 9.81 1.42 -8.87
C MET A 1 10.81 2.52 -9.18
N ALA A 2 12.08 2.20 -9.43
CA ALA A 2 12.98 3.14 -10.08
C ALA A 2 12.41 3.48 -11.47
N ALA A 3 12.33 4.78 -11.80
CA ALA A 3 12.09 5.18 -13.19
C ALA A 3 13.22 4.63 -14.07
N GLU A 4 13.00 4.39 -15.35
CA GLU A 4 14.11 4.21 -16.28
C GLU A 4 14.84 5.55 -16.41
N TYR A 5 16.15 5.55 -16.19
CA TYR A 5 17.03 6.71 -16.30
C TYR A 5 18.39 6.25 -16.84
N SER A 6 19.12 7.16 -17.46
CA SER A 6 20.46 6.89 -17.97
C SER A 6 21.50 7.04 -16.87
N VAL A 7 22.20 5.96 -16.59
CA VAL A 7 23.35 5.95 -15.67
C VAL A 7 24.50 6.79 -16.25
N ASP A 8 24.66 6.82 -17.58
CA ASP A 8 25.71 7.59 -18.24
C ASP A 8 25.54 9.10 -18.02
N ILE A 9 24.29 9.60 -18.04
CA ILE A 9 24.01 11.00 -17.70
C ILE A 9 24.36 11.28 -16.24
N CYS A 10 24.02 10.37 -15.32
CA CYS A 10 24.41 10.51 -13.92
C CYS A 10 25.94 10.52 -13.74
N ASN A 11 26.67 9.71 -14.50
CA ASN A 11 28.13 9.66 -14.50
C ASN A 11 28.74 10.96 -15.04
N LYS A 12 28.27 11.46 -16.20
CA LYS A 12 28.70 12.75 -16.77
C LYS A 12 28.49 13.92 -15.82
N LEU A 13 27.32 14.00 -15.17
CA LEU A 13 27.04 15.04 -14.18
C LEU A 13 27.90 14.88 -12.91
N SER A 14 28.23 13.64 -12.53
CA SER A 14 29.13 13.36 -11.42
C SER A 14 30.58 13.74 -11.74
N GLU A 15 31.03 13.53 -12.98
CA GLU A 15 32.33 13.99 -13.47
C GLU A 15 32.40 15.51 -13.51
N ARG A 16 31.33 16.19 -13.97
CA ARG A 16 31.24 17.65 -13.90
C ARG A 16 31.38 18.17 -12.46
N PHE A 17 30.75 17.50 -11.49
CA PHE A 17 30.96 17.82 -10.08
C PHE A 17 32.43 17.67 -9.67
N ARG A 18 33.08 16.57 -10.06
CA ARG A 18 34.50 16.31 -9.73
C ARG A 18 35.42 17.36 -10.37
N ALA A 19 35.18 17.70 -11.63
CA ALA A 19 35.91 18.72 -12.38
C ALA A 19 35.80 20.13 -11.75
N ALA A 20 34.72 20.41 -11.03
CA ALA A 20 34.57 21.66 -10.30
C ALA A 20 35.58 21.85 -9.15
N GLY A 21 36.35 20.81 -8.77
CA GLY A 21 37.50 20.93 -7.86
C GLY A 21 37.12 21.45 -6.46
N LEU A 22 35.96 21.05 -5.95
CA LEU A 22 35.47 21.50 -4.65
C LEU A 22 36.16 20.76 -3.50
N HIS A 23 36.53 21.49 -2.45
CA HIS A 23 36.99 20.96 -1.16
C HIS A 23 36.05 19.96 -0.47
N ARG A 24 34.78 19.87 -0.90
CA ARG A 24 33.81 18.89 -0.38
C ARG A 24 33.58 17.76 -1.36
N ARG A 25 33.28 16.57 -0.82
CA ARG A 25 32.84 15.42 -1.62
C ARG A 25 31.43 15.64 -2.22
N PRO A 26 31.11 14.97 -3.34
CA PRO A 26 29.74 14.96 -3.88
C PRO A 26 28.76 14.34 -2.88
N ARG A 27 27.55 14.89 -2.84
CA ARG A 27 26.46 14.31 -2.06
C ARG A 27 25.83 13.18 -2.86
N VAL A 28 26.16 11.94 -2.48
CA VAL A 28 25.54 10.75 -3.04
C VAL A 28 24.20 10.51 -2.33
N THR A 29 23.13 10.26 -3.08
CA THR A 29 21.81 9.88 -2.55
C THR A 29 21.59 8.37 -2.61
N ARG A 30 22.06 7.73 -3.69
CA ARG A 30 22.13 6.29 -3.90
C ARG A 30 23.25 5.95 -4.89
N TYR A 31 23.61 4.67 -4.96
CA TYR A 31 24.49 4.12 -5.99
C TYR A 31 23.69 3.66 -7.21
N ASP A 32 24.30 3.78 -8.39
CA ASP A 32 23.73 3.32 -9.66
C ASP A 32 24.36 1.98 -10.06
N ALA A 33 23.74 1.28 -11.02
CA ALA A 33 24.30 0.05 -11.55
C ALA A 33 25.68 0.30 -12.18
N GLY A 34 26.61 -0.63 -11.98
CA GLY A 34 28.01 -0.51 -12.39
C GLY A 34 28.91 0.20 -11.38
N ALA A 35 28.37 0.78 -10.29
CA ALA A 35 29.19 1.39 -9.25
C ALA A 35 30.00 0.34 -8.50
N GLU A 36 31.33 0.47 -8.52
CA GLU A 36 32.22 -0.32 -7.68
C GLU A 36 32.38 0.34 -6.30
N LEU A 37 32.28 -0.49 -5.27
CA LEU A 37 32.32 -0.09 -3.87
C LEU A 37 33.31 -0.99 -3.13
N VAL A 38 34.05 -0.40 -2.21
CA VAL A 38 35.01 -1.10 -1.36
C VAL A 38 34.62 -0.85 0.09
N TYR A 39 34.49 -1.92 0.86
CA TYR A 39 34.13 -1.85 2.27
C TYR A 39 35.01 -2.76 3.11
N GLU A 40 35.43 -2.27 4.28
CA GLU A 40 35.82 -3.15 5.38
C GLU A 40 34.52 -3.71 5.99
N ILE A 41 34.37 -5.02 5.90
CA ILE A 41 33.21 -5.74 6.42
C ILE A 41 33.61 -6.51 7.68
N THR A 42 32.66 -6.72 8.59
CA THR A 42 32.82 -7.58 9.77
C THR A 42 31.81 -8.71 9.70
N GLU A 43 32.30 -9.95 9.70
CA GLU A 43 31.50 -11.18 9.68
C GLU A 43 30.50 -11.21 10.85
N VAL A 44 29.25 -11.64 10.65
CA VAL A 44 28.24 -11.75 11.74
C VAL A 44 28.41 -13.00 12.58
N SER A 45 28.72 -14.14 11.95
CA SER A 45 28.91 -15.40 12.67
C SER A 45 30.21 -15.49 13.47
N GLY A 46 31.16 -14.58 13.19
CA GLY A 46 32.48 -14.55 13.80
C GLY A 46 32.97 -13.12 14.02
N ALA A 47 34.27 -12.97 14.28
CA ALA A 47 34.92 -11.68 14.46
C ALA A 47 35.87 -11.31 13.29
N ASN A 48 35.85 -12.09 12.21
CA ASN A 48 36.74 -11.86 11.07
C ASN A 48 36.36 -10.58 10.34
N LYS A 49 37.39 -9.88 9.89
CA LYS A 49 37.28 -8.69 9.07
C LYS A 49 37.92 -8.95 7.73
N ALA A 50 37.30 -8.42 6.68
CA ALA A 50 37.89 -8.44 5.35
C ALA A 50 37.55 -7.16 4.61
N GLU A 51 38.42 -6.77 3.70
CA GLU A 51 38.06 -5.79 2.68
C GLU A 51 37.35 -6.53 1.54
N VAL A 52 36.20 -6.01 1.10
CA VAL A 52 35.45 -6.59 -0.02
C VAL A 52 35.24 -5.51 -1.07
N ARG A 53 35.67 -5.82 -2.31
CA ARG A 53 35.31 -5.03 -3.49
C ARG A 53 34.10 -5.67 -4.14
N LEU A 54 33.05 -4.87 -4.33
CA LEU A 54 31.79 -5.31 -4.92
C LEU A 54 31.31 -4.34 -5.99
N ILE A 55 30.50 -4.84 -6.92
CA ILE A 55 29.84 -4.04 -7.95
C ILE A 55 28.34 -4.06 -7.74
N VAL A 56 27.71 -2.89 -7.85
CA VAL A 56 26.25 -2.76 -7.82
C VAL A 56 25.69 -3.24 -9.15
N GLU A 57 24.97 -4.36 -9.15
CA GLU A 57 24.28 -4.82 -10.36
C GLU A 57 22.95 -4.09 -10.53
N LYS A 58 22.23 -3.86 -9.42
CA LYS A 58 20.91 -3.25 -9.47
C LYS A 58 20.50 -2.60 -8.16
N PHE A 59 19.95 -1.40 -8.24
CA PHE A 59 19.17 -0.80 -7.16
C PHE A 59 17.76 -1.42 -7.13
N ILE A 60 17.39 -2.09 -6.03
CA ILE A 60 16.11 -2.78 -5.90
C ILE A 60 15.02 -1.82 -5.42
N GLY A 61 15.31 -1.04 -4.40
CA GLY A 61 14.36 -0.10 -3.82
C GLY A 61 14.84 0.52 -2.52
N GLY A 62 14.07 1.47 -2.00
CA GLY A 62 14.35 2.09 -0.71
C GLY A 62 13.07 2.39 0.06
N GLY A 63 13.05 1.97 1.32
CA GLY A 63 11.99 2.24 2.29
C GLY A 63 12.48 3.17 3.40
N PHE A 64 11.74 3.21 4.52
CA PHE A 64 12.16 3.98 5.69
C PHE A 64 13.36 3.36 6.42
N ALA A 65 13.54 2.04 6.36
CA ALA A 65 14.68 1.37 7.00
C ALA A 65 16.01 1.60 6.27
N GLY A 66 15.98 1.78 4.95
CA GLY A 66 17.17 1.92 4.14
C GLY A 66 16.92 1.65 2.67
N GLN A 67 18.00 1.42 1.94
CA GLN A 67 18.03 1.11 0.52
C GLN A 67 18.73 -0.23 0.26
N VAL A 68 18.18 -1.02 -0.66
CA VAL A 68 18.64 -2.37 -0.98
C VAL A 68 19.16 -2.43 -2.40
N TYR A 69 20.30 -3.10 -2.57
CA TYR A 69 20.99 -3.32 -3.82
C TYR A 69 21.25 -4.82 -4.01
N ARG A 70 21.18 -5.28 -5.26
CA ARG A 70 21.80 -6.54 -5.67
C ARG A 70 23.24 -6.22 -6.03
N VAL A 71 24.18 -6.91 -5.39
CA VAL A 71 25.61 -6.70 -5.58
C VAL A 71 26.30 -8.02 -5.91
N LYS A 72 27.39 -7.94 -6.67
CA LYS A 72 28.29 -9.05 -6.94
C LYS A 72 29.64 -8.77 -6.31
N VAL A 73 30.18 -9.75 -5.57
CA VAL A 73 31.52 -9.64 -4.99
C VAL A 73 32.56 -9.88 -6.08
N LEU A 74 33.48 -8.94 -6.23
CA LEU A 74 34.57 -9.01 -7.21
C LEU A 74 35.85 -9.57 -6.60
N GLU A 75 36.21 -9.10 -5.41
CA GLU A 75 37.44 -9.48 -4.71
C GLU A 75 37.22 -9.46 -3.19
N ILE A 76 37.94 -10.33 -2.48
CA ILE A 76 38.00 -10.38 -1.02
C ILE A 76 39.49 -10.26 -0.64
N GLY A 77 39.81 -9.26 0.18
CA GLY A 77 41.16 -9.00 0.66
C GLY A 77 41.68 -10.06 1.63
N SER A 78 42.98 -10.03 1.90
CA SER A 78 43.75 -11.09 2.58
C SER A 78 43.61 -11.16 4.11
N GLN A 79 42.66 -10.44 4.73
CA GLN A 79 42.51 -10.40 6.20
C GLN A 79 41.75 -11.61 6.80
N GLY A 80 41.51 -12.65 6.00
CA GLY A 80 40.89 -13.92 6.41
C GLY A 80 39.56 -14.18 5.70
N PRO A 81 39.11 -15.45 5.62
CA PRO A 81 37.82 -15.78 5.02
C PRO A 81 36.68 -15.23 5.88
N VAL A 82 35.69 -14.59 5.24
CA VAL A 82 34.42 -14.20 5.88
C VAL A 82 33.37 -15.25 5.54
N GLY A 83 32.82 -15.92 6.55
CA GLY A 83 31.84 -16.98 6.37
C GLY A 83 30.63 -16.54 5.55
N GLY A 84 30.32 -17.32 4.50
CA GLY A 84 29.17 -17.10 3.61
C GLY A 84 29.39 -16.07 2.51
N ILE A 85 30.58 -15.45 2.40
CA ILE A 85 30.92 -14.52 1.32
C ILE A 85 32.00 -15.12 0.42
N GLU A 86 31.70 -15.23 -0.87
CA GLU A 86 32.61 -15.77 -1.88
C GLU A 86 32.79 -14.82 -3.08
N VAL A 87 33.95 -14.91 -3.72
CA VAL A 87 34.24 -14.17 -4.95
C VAL A 87 33.31 -14.66 -6.06
N GLY A 88 32.66 -13.74 -6.76
CA GLY A 88 31.65 -14.03 -7.78
C GLY A 88 30.24 -14.22 -7.23
N GLY A 89 30.06 -14.35 -5.91
CA GLY A 89 28.77 -14.52 -5.26
C GLY A 89 27.87 -13.28 -5.36
N ILE A 90 26.56 -13.51 -5.31
CA ILE A 90 25.52 -12.47 -5.42
C ILE A 90 24.84 -12.28 -4.07
N TYR A 91 24.77 -11.04 -3.60
CA TYR A 91 24.28 -10.69 -2.28
C TYR A 91 23.28 -9.54 -2.31
N ALA A 92 22.45 -9.47 -1.26
CA ALA A 92 21.64 -8.30 -0.96
C ALA A 92 22.45 -7.35 -0.06
N MET A 93 22.81 -6.18 -0.59
CA MET A 93 23.44 -5.13 0.20
C MET A 93 22.39 -4.11 0.63
N LYS A 94 22.21 -3.94 1.95
CA LYS A 94 21.29 -2.94 2.50
C LYS A 94 22.07 -1.84 3.22
N ILE A 95 21.83 -0.59 2.85
CA ILE A 95 22.41 0.59 3.51
C ILE A 95 21.29 1.31 4.26
N LEU A 96 21.47 1.53 5.56
CA LEU A 96 20.40 1.88 6.53
C LEU A 96 20.00 3.37 6.52
N ILE A 97 19.94 3.95 5.31
CA ILE A 97 19.53 5.33 5.04
C ILE A 97 18.54 5.38 3.86
N PRO A 98 17.37 6.06 4.00
CA PRO A 98 16.45 6.22 2.89
C PRO A 98 17.06 7.09 1.78
N PRO A 99 16.82 6.75 0.51
CA PRO A 99 17.26 7.58 -0.62
C PRO A 99 16.45 8.89 -0.71
N SER A 100 15.18 8.85 -0.25
CA SER A 100 14.30 10.02 -0.23
C SER A 100 14.61 10.93 0.96
N ALA A 101 14.86 12.21 0.67
CA ALA A 101 15.09 13.22 1.70
C ALA A 101 13.88 13.38 2.63
N PHE A 102 12.65 13.28 2.09
CA PHE A 102 11.41 13.31 2.88
C PHE A 102 11.32 12.10 3.81
N SER A 103 11.50 10.88 3.28
CA SER A 103 11.42 9.65 4.09
C SER A 103 12.47 9.63 5.20
N ARG A 104 13.68 10.10 4.91
CA ARG A 104 14.75 10.26 5.90
C ARG A 104 14.39 11.28 6.97
N LEU A 105 13.84 12.44 6.60
CA LEU A 105 13.41 13.46 7.56
C LEU A 105 12.30 12.92 8.46
N PHE A 106 11.24 12.38 7.87
CA PHE A 106 10.08 11.85 8.59
C PHE A 106 10.48 10.76 9.59
N ARG A 107 11.26 9.76 9.15
CA ARG A 107 11.82 8.72 10.03
C ARG A 107 12.62 9.32 11.18
N ASN A 108 13.55 10.22 10.88
CA ASN A 108 14.43 10.78 11.89
C ASN A 108 13.66 11.61 12.92
N VAL A 109 12.61 12.32 12.50
CA VAL A 109 11.72 13.05 13.42
C VAL A 109 10.99 12.08 14.34
N LEU A 110 10.37 11.03 13.80
CA LEU A 110 9.67 10.04 14.64
C LEU A 110 10.61 9.34 15.64
N TYR A 111 11.79 8.94 15.17
CA TYR A 111 12.80 8.35 16.05
C TYR A 111 13.28 9.33 17.13
N TRP A 112 13.48 10.60 16.78
CA TRP A 112 13.88 11.63 17.73
C TRP A 112 12.78 11.91 18.76
N VAL A 113 11.51 11.94 18.37
CA VAL A 113 10.40 12.06 19.33
C VAL A 113 10.39 10.88 20.31
N GLY A 114 10.69 9.67 19.83
CA GLY A 114 10.73 8.47 20.67
C GLY A 114 11.93 8.40 21.61
N PHE A 115 13.14 8.59 21.08
CA PHE A 115 14.41 8.27 21.76
C PHE A 115 15.34 9.47 21.98
N GLN A 116 14.96 10.67 21.52
CA GLN A 116 15.72 11.92 21.66
C GLN A 116 17.14 11.86 21.08
N GLY A 117 17.35 11.00 20.08
CA GLY A 117 18.64 10.78 19.44
C GLY A 117 18.55 10.64 17.92
N PRO A 118 19.69 10.53 17.22
CA PRO A 118 19.70 10.18 15.80
C PRO A 118 19.28 8.72 15.61
N PHE A 119 18.76 8.38 14.43
CA PHE A 119 18.38 7.02 14.07
C PHE A 119 19.59 6.06 14.19
N GLN A 120 19.55 5.19 15.20
CA GLN A 120 20.73 4.43 15.62
C GLN A 120 21.20 3.41 14.59
N LEU A 121 20.29 2.67 13.95
CA LEU A 121 20.67 1.74 12.87
C LEU A 121 21.44 2.42 11.72
N GLN A 122 21.25 3.72 11.49
CA GLN A 122 22.05 4.45 10.50
C GLN A 122 23.47 4.75 11.01
N CYS A 123 23.63 5.12 12.27
CA CYS A 123 24.85 5.80 12.73
C CYS A 123 25.63 5.10 13.84
N ASN A 124 25.08 4.04 14.43
CA ASN A 124 25.69 3.30 15.51
C ASN A 124 26.00 1.86 15.04
N PRO A 125 27.29 1.54 14.81
CA PRO A 125 27.70 0.20 14.39
C PRO A 125 27.25 -0.89 15.37
N ALA A 126 27.19 -0.61 16.67
CA ALA A 126 26.71 -1.58 17.66
C ALA A 126 25.22 -1.88 17.50
N ALA A 127 24.40 -0.89 17.12
CA ALA A 127 22.98 -1.10 16.85
C ALA A 127 22.76 -1.95 15.58
N ALA A 128 23.50 -1.64 14.51
CA ALA A 128 23.46 -2.45 13.29
C ALA A 128 23.93 -3.90 13.54
N ARG A 129 24.99 -4.05 14.35
CA ARG A 129 25.53 -5.34 14.76
C ARG A 129 24.56 -6.15 15.61
N ALA A 130 23.95 -5.54 16.63
CA ALA A 130 22.93 -6.18 17.47
C ALA A 130 21.77 -6.72 16.63
N GLY A 131 21.25 -5.91 15.69
CA GLY A 131 20.19 -6.34 14.78
C GLY A 131 20.60 -7.53 13.91
N ALA A 132 21.84 -7.56 13.43
CA ALA A 132 22.37 -8.66 12.63
C ALA A 132 22.52 -9.95 13.44
N ILE A 133 23.00 -9.85 14.67
CA ILE A 133 23.16 -11.00 15.56
C ILE A 133 21.78 -11.55 15.97
N TRP A 134 20.81 -10.70 16.32
CA TRP A 134 19.42 -11.13 16.60
C TRP A 134 18.87 -11.99 15.46
N GLN A 135 19.13 -11.59 14.21
CA GLN A 135 18.68 -12.33 13.03
C GLN A 135 19.30 -13.73 12.94
N LYS A 136 20.57 -13.92 13.34
CA LYS A 136 21.19 -15.26 13.43
C LYS A 136 20.49 -16.15 14.45
N PHE A 137 20.19 -15.61 15.64
CA PHE A 137 19.42 -16.36 16.65
C PHE A 137 18.03 -16.73 16.13
N ILE A 138 17.32 -15.77 15.52
CA ILE A 138 15.99 -16.01 14.94
C ILE A 138 16.06 -17.08 13.84
N ARG A 139 17.09 -17.06 13.01
CA ARG A 139 17.32 -18.07 11.97
C ARG A 139 17.54 -19.47 12.55
N ARG A 140 18.38 -19.60 13.59
CA ARG A 140 18.59 -20.88 14.28
C ARG A 140 17.30 -21.37 14.97
N ALA A 141 16.53 -20.47 15.57
CA ALA A 141 15.24 -20.83 16.16
C ALA A 141 14.18 -21.21 15.11
N ALA A 142 14.26 -20.65 13.90
CA ALA A 142 13.40 -21.05 12.79
C ALA A 142 13.63 -22.51 12.38
N LYS A 143 14.87 -23.03 12.46
CA LYS A 143 15.16 -24.46 12.32
C LYS A 143 14.35 -25.31 13.30
N ILE A 144 14.26 -24.88 14.56
CA ILE A 144 13.54 -25.59 15.61
C ILE A 144 12.03 -25.57 15.33
N ARG A 145 11.48 -24.42 14.93
CA ARG A 145 10.02 -24.24 14.74
C ARG A 145 9.51 -24.79 13.41
N PHE A 146 10.26 -24.62 12.33
CA PHE A 146 9.85 -24.92 10.96
C PHE A 146 10.64 -26.07 10.32
N GLY A 147 11.67 -26.59 11.00
CA GLY A 147 12.54 -27.64 10.46
C GLY A 147 13.63 -27.15 9.52
N ASP A 148 13.67 -25.84 9.20
CA ASP A 148 14.58 -25.29 8.18
C ASP A 148 15.04 -23.86 8.51
N GLU A 149 16.35 -23.67 8.57
CA GLU A 149 16.98 -22.34 8.72
C GLU A 149 16.72 -21.43 7.51
N SER A 150 16.48 -21.99 6.32
CA SER A 150 16.21 -21.22 5.09
C SER A 150 14.90 -20.43 5.14
N SER A 151 14.06 -20.70 6.15
CA SER A 151 12.86 -19.95 6.51
C SER A 151 13.15 -18.50 6.94
N VAL A 152 14.40 -18.17 7.25
CA VAL A 152 14.88 -16.82 7.58
C VAL A 152 16.10 -16.51 6.75
N VAL A 153 16.10 -15.38 6.06
CA VAL A 153 17.23 -14.97 5.22
C VAL A 153 18.51 -14.85 6.05
N ASP A 154 19.61 -15.37 5.51
CA ASP A 154 20.89 -15.28 6.22
C ASP A 154 21.52 -13.89 6.09
N ILE A 155 22.28 -13.50 7.11
CA ILE A 155 23.07 -12.26 7.13
C ILE A 155 24.55 -12.59 7.32
N HIS A 156 25.40 -12.11 6.43
CA HIS A 156 26.82 -12.51 6.41
C HIS A 156 27.71 -11.49 7.11
N ALA A 157 27.52 -10.19 6.85
CA ALA A 157 28.40 -9.16 7.37
C ALA A 157 27.72 -7.80 7.58
N THR A 158 28.34 -6.97 8.43
CA THR A 158 28.01 -5.54 8.62
C THR A 158 29.16 -4.65 8.20
N PHE A 159 28.88 -3.43 7.72
CA PHE A 159 29.88 -2.47 7.26
C PHE A 159 29.45 -1.01 7.48
N ILE A 160 30.34 -0.07 7.20
CA ILE A 160 30.07 1.37 7.25
C ILE A 160 30.27 1.97 5.86
N ASP A 161 29.24 2.64 5.36
CA ASP A 161 29.32 3.45 4.16
C ASP A 161 29.63 4.91 4.52
N GLY A 162 30.89 5.33 4.30
CA GLY A 162 31.34 6.70 4.58
C GLY A 162 30.84 7.77 3.58
N ASN A 163 30.36 7.37 2.40
CA ASN A 163 29.90 8.30 1.36
C ASN A 163 28.46 8.75 1.62
N LEU A 164 27.57 7.80 1.86
CA LEU A 164 26.18 8.00 2.26
C LEU A 164 26.05 8.35 3.75
N GLY A 165 27.05 7.96 4.55
CA GLY A 165 27.15 8.22 5.97
C GLY A 165 26.18 7.36 6.78
N SER A 166 26.26 6.04 6.58
CA SER A 166 25.35 5.06 7.16
C SER A 166 26.02 3.71 7.39
N CYS A 167 25.62 2.99 8.43
CA CYS A 167 25.85 1.55 8.52
C CYS A 167 25.11 0.80 7.40
N GLY A 168 25.63 -0.36 7.06
CA GLY A 168 25.04 -1.28 6.09
C GLY A 168 25.30 -2.74 6.45
N GLU A 169 24.68 -3.63 5.70
CA GLU A 169 24.72 -5.07 5.88
C GLU A 169 24.72 -5.81 4.54
N LEU A 170 25.36 -6.97 4.51
CA LEU A 170 25.36 -7.94 3.42
C LEU A 170 24.60 -9.17 3.87
N SER A 171 23.54 -9.51 3.15
CA SER A 171 22.68 -10.66 3.39
C SER A 171 22.60 -11.54 2.15
N GLU A 172 22.12 -12.76 2.33
CA GLU A 172 21.78 -13.67 1.25
C GLU A 172 20.84 -12.98 0.23
N TRP A 173 21.13 -13.16 -1.05
CA TRP A 173 20.19 -12.76 -2.10
C TRP A 173 19.09 -13.82 -2.26
N VAL A 174 17.87 -13.49 -1.86
CA VAL A 174 16.69 -14.34 -2.08
C VAL A 174 16.09 -14.05 -3.45
N ASP A 175 16.23 -15.00 -4.38
CA ASP A 175 15.43 -14.98 -5.60
C ASP A 175 14.01 -15.49 -5.29
N GLY A 176 13.06 -14.56 -5.21
CA GLY A 176 11.72 -14.86 -4.75
C GLY A 176 10.68 -13.79 -5.07
N ARG A 177 9.43 -14.16 -4.84
CA ARG A 177 8.23 -13.31 -5.05
C ARG A 177 7.41 -13.22 -3.77
N THR A 178 6.53 -12.25 -3.64
CA THR A 178 5.72 -12.09 -2.42
C THR A 178 4.66 -13.18 -2.26
N TRP A 179 3.77 -13.35 -3.24
CA TRP A 179 2.79 -14.45 -3.37
C TRP A 179 2.03 -14.28 -4.70
N ARG A 180 1.26 -15.30 -5.11
CA ARG A 180 0.32 -15.19 -6.24
C ARG A 180 -1.04 -14.71 -5.74
N LEU A 181 -1.77 -13.99 -6.60
CA LEU A 181 -3.17 -13.66 -6.38
C LEU A 181 -4.03 -14.85 -6.84
N GLU A 182 -4.38 -15.72 -5.90
CA GLU A 182 -5.09 -16.97 -6.18
C GLU A 182 -6.59 -16.76 -6.37
N VAL A 183 -7.14 -17.45 -7.38
CA VAL A 183 -8.58 -17.49 -7.61
C VAL A 183 -9.23 -18.34 -6.54
N ASP A 184 -10.27 -17.79 -5.92
CA ASP A 184 -11.05 -18.48 -4.90
C ASP A 184 -12.53 -18.09 -5.02
N ASP A 185 -13.38 -19.04 -5.39
CA ASP A 185 -14.84 -18.88 -5.44
C ASP A 185 -15.53 -19.39 -4.16
N HIS A 186 -14.77 -19.69 -3.11
CA HIS A 186 -15.22 -20.14 -1.78
C HIS A 186 -14.80 -19.13 -0.68
N LEU A 187 -14.85 -17.82 -0.95
CA LEU A 187 -14.45 -16.80 0.02
C LEU A 187 -15.22 -16.86 1.35
N ASP A 188 -16.43 -17.42 1.36
CA ASP A 188 -17.20 -17.64 2.58
C ASP A 188 -16.55 -18.70 3.49
N LEU A 189 -16.02 -19.79 2.91
CA LEU A 189 -15.22 -20.79 3.64
C LEU A 189 -13.92 -20.16 4.13
N LEU A 190 -13.23 -19.40 3.28
CA LEU A 190 -12.01 -18.68 3.68
C LEU A 190 -12.29 -17.70 4.83
N ARG A 191 -13.46 -17.07 4.87
CA ARG A 191 -13.89 -16.19 5.97
C ARG A 191 -14.26 -16.98 7.24
N ALA A 192 -14.86 -18.15 7.10
CA ALA A 192 -15.14 -19.05 8.23
C ALA A 192 -13.84 -19.58 8.85
N TRP A 193 -12.90 -20.03 8.01
CA TRP A 193 -11.54 -20.42 8.38
C TRP A 193 -10.79 -19.27 9.07
N TYR A 194 -10.86 -18.05 8.52
CA TYR A 194 -10.28 -16.86 9.15
C TYR A 194 -10.76 -16.69 10.60
N LYS A 195 -12.04 -16.99 10.85
CA LYS A 195 -12.69 -16.87 12.17
C LYS A 195 -12.46 -18.09 13.07
N GLY A 196 -11.67 -19.08 12.65
CA GLY A 196 -11.39 -20.30 13.40
C GLY A 196 -12.56 -21.28 13.46
N ARG A 197 -13.48 -21.24 12.49
CA ARG A 197 -14.55 -22.25 12.39
C ARG A 197 -14.02 -23.49 11.66
N GLU A 198 -14.52 -24.66 12.04
CA GLU A 198 -14.29 -25.90 11.30
C GLU A 198 -14.82 -25.77 9.87
N VAL A 199 -13.98 -26.13 8.90
CA VAL A 199 -14.27 -26.10 7.48
C VAL A 199 -13.54 -27.25 6.80
N ASP A 200 -14.11 -27.78 5.72
CA ASP A 200 -13.46 -28.79 4.89
C ASP A 200 -12.20 -28.20 4.22
N GLU A 201 -11.02 -28.71 4.57
CA GLU A 201 -9.75 -28.24 4.02
C GLU A 201 -9.57 -28.55 2.53
N GLN A 202 -10.29 -29.55 1.99
CA GLN A 202 -10.22 -29.89 0.56
C GLN A 202 -10.92 -28.83 -0.31
N GLN A 203 -11.89 -28.11 0.23
CA GLN A 203 -12.64 -27.07 -0.47
C GLN A 203 -12.09 -25.66 -0.24
N LEU A 204 -11.08 -25.51 0.62
CA LEU A 204 -10.48 -24.23 0.96
C LEU A 204 -9.54 -23.74 -0.14
N GLY A 205 -9.99 -22.71 -0.87
CA GLY A 205 -9.16 -21.98 -1.83
C GLY A 205 -8.03 -21.14 -1.19
N SER A 206 -7.32 -20.41 -2.07
CA SER A 206 -6.20 -19.53 -1.72
C SER A 206 -5.13 -20.18 -0.83
N ALA A 207 -4.51 -21.25 -1.33
CA ALA A 207 -3.56 -22.05 -0.57
C ALA A 207 -2.29 -21.28 -0.18
N GLU A 208 -1.69 -20.51 -1.10
CA GLU A 208 -0.52 -19.65 -0.80
C GLU A 208 -0.86 -18.57 0.22
N TYR A 209 -2.03 -17.93 0.10
CA TYR A 209 -2.49 -16.95 1.09
C TYR A 209 -2.59 -17.56 2.49
N ARG A 210 -3.19 -18.77 2.59
CA ARG A 210 -3.35 -19.48 3.87
C ARG A 210 -2.01 -19.92 4.43
N ALA A 211 -1.15 -20.50 3.59
CA ALA A 211 0.18 -20.97 3.97
C ALA A 211 1.03 -19.82 4.51
N LYS A 212 1.15 -18.72 3.75
CA LYS A 212 1.91 -17.54 4.19
C LYS A 212 1.34 -16.92 5.45
N ARG A 213 0.03 -16.88 5.61
CA ARG A 213 -0.58 -16.40 6.86
C ARG A 213 -0.26 -17.30 8.06
N ARG A 214 -0.37 -18.62 7.91
CA ARG A 214 -0.02 -19.58 8.97
C ARG A 214 1.46 -19.43 9.33
N PHE A 215 2.33 -19.40 8.33
CA PHE A 215 3.77 -19.15 8.50
C PHE A 215 4.03 -17.85 9.27
N MET A 216 3.48 -16.72 8.83
CA MET A 216 3.69 -15.43 9.51
C MET A 216 3.14 -15.43 10.93
N ALA A 217 1.99 -16.08 11.19
CA ALA A 217 1.44 -16.18 12.53
C ALA A 217 2.33 -17.02 13.47
N GLU A 218 2.83 -18.16 12.99
CA GLU A 218 3.77 -18.99 13.75
C GLU A 218 5.14 -18.30 13.91
N PHE A 219 5.57 -17.53 12.91
CA PHE A 219 6.81 -16.77 12.97
C PHE A 219 6.72 -15.64 14.00
N VAL A 220 5.60 -14.92 14.06
CA VAL A 220 5.33 -13.92 15.10
C VAL A 220 5.34 -14.56 16.50
N LYS A 221 4.75 -15.76 16.65
CA LYS A 221 4.82 -16.50 17.92
C LYS A 221 6.25 -16.86 18.28
N LEU A 222 7.03 -17.40 17.35
CA LEU A 222 8.45 -17.69 17.56
C LEU A 222 9.22 -16.45 18.03
N LEU A 223 9.03 -15.31 17.38
CA LEU A 223 9.66 -14.05 17.78
C LEU A 223 9.24 -13.62 19.19
N HIS A 224 7.99 -13.84 19.59
CA HIS A 224 7.56 -13.59 20.97
C HIS A 224 8.20 -14.55 21.97
N ASP A 225 8.30 -15.84 21.65
CA ASP A 225 8.89 -16.86 22.51
C ASP A 225 10.38 -16.58 22.76
N MET A 226 11.08 -16.03 21.77
CA MET A 226 12.49 -15.60 21.88
C MET A 226 12.70 -14.22 22.53
N GLY A 227 11.62 -13.50 22.85
CA GLY A 227 11.70 -12.13 23.36
C GLY A 227 11.92 -11.05 22.30
N ALA A 228 11.92 -11.38 21.01
CA ALA A 228 12.04 -10.46 19.87
C ALA A 228 10.70 -9.75 19.55
N HIS A 229 9.97 -9.28 20.56
CA HIS A 229 8.61 -8.73 20.43
C HIS A 229 8.48 -7.59 19.43
N GLU A 230 9.47 -6.69 19.39
CA GLU A 230 9.42 -5.51 18.53
C GLU A 230 9.83 -5.83 17.08
N PHE A 231 10.59 -6.92 16.85
CA PHE A 231 10.82 -7.47 15.52
C PHE A 231 9.55 -8.11 14.95
N ALA A 232 8.75 -8.76 15.81
CA ALA A 232 7.51 -9.44 15.42
C ALA A 232 6.52 -8.52 14.69
N ARG A 233 6.52 -7.21 15.02
CA ARG A 233 5.73 -6.19 14.32
C ARG A 233 5.92 -6.21 12.80
N GLN A 234 7.13 -6.48 12.31
CA GLN A 234 7.43 -6.50 10.88
C GLN A 234 6.76 -7.67 10.14
N TYR A 235 6.24 -8.64 10.88
CA TYR A 235 5.60 -9.86 10.39
C TYR A 235 4.14 -10.00 10.87
N GLU A 236 3.64 -9.03 11.64
CA GLU A 236 2.27 -9.01 12.12
C GLU A 236 1.29 -8.77 10.97
N TRP A 237 0.44 -9.76 10.71
CA TRP A 237 -0.47 -9.76 9.56
C TRP A 237 -1.37 -8.52 9.50
N SER A 238 -1.84 -8.07 10.66
CA SER A 238 -2.79 -6.96 10.83
C SER A 238 -2.21 -5.56 10.55
N THR A 239 -0.90 -5.45 10.32
CA THR A 239 -0.25 -4.17 9.96
C THR A 239 -0.48 -3.79 8.50
N CYS A 240 -0.95 -4.71 7.67
CA CYS A 240 -1.20 -4.54 6.23
C CYS A 240 0.03 -4.23 5.36
N LYS A 241 1.23 -4.18 5.95
CA LYS A 241 2.50 -3.90 5.28
C LYS A 241 3.58 -4.95 5.53
N SER A 242 3.31 -5.94 6.37
CA SER A 242 4.28 -6.99 6.73
C SER A 242 4.43 -8.06 5.65
N GLN A 243 3.46 -8.17 4.74
CA GLN A 243 3.39 -9.25 3.77
C GLN A 243 4.56 -9.24 2.78
N PRO A 244 5.07 -8.10 2.29
CA PRO A 244 6.28 -8.08 1.47
C PRO A 244 7.55 -8.55 2.19
N ASN A 245 7.57 -8.57 3.53
CA ASN A 245 8.70 -9.07 4.32
C ASN A 245 8.76 -10.61 4.40
N CYS A 246 7.81 -11.31 3.77
CA CYS A 246 7.88 -12.75 3.61
C CYS A 246 7.82 -13.06 2.11
N LEU A 247 8.89 -13.63 1.58
CA LEU A 247 8.97 -14.03 0.18
C LEU A 247 8.75 -15.54 0.05
N LYS A 248 8.44 -15.96 -1.17
CA LYS A 248 8.46 -17.35 -1.60
C LYS A 248 9.56 -17.52 -2.63
N ARG A 249 10.49 -18.45 -2.37
CA ARG A 249 11.64 -18.74 -3.24
C ARG A 249 11.18 -19.27 -4.60
N VAL A 250 11.87 -18.86 -5.66
CA VAL A 250 11.65 -19.42 -7.01
C VAL A 250 11.96 -20.93 -6.97
N GLY A 251 11.20 -21.73 -7.74
CA GLY A 251 11.35 -23.18 -7.79
C GLY A 251 10.54 -23.96 -6.75
N THR A 252 9.78 -23.28 -5.89
CA THR A 252 8.87 -23.91 -4.89
C THR A 252 7.39 -23.69 -5.24
N ASP A 253 7.10 -23.39 -6.50
CA ASP A 253 5.78 -22.95 -6.95
C ASP A 253 4.69 -24.03 -6.82
N ASP A 254 5.07 -25.31 -6.83
CA ASP A 254 4.14 -26.45 -6.79
C ASP A 254 3.61 -26.75 -5.37
N ASP A 255 4.31 -26.30 -4.33
CA ASP A 255 3.87 -26.44 -2.93
C ASP A 255 3.62 -25.06 -2.30
N PRO A 256 2.37 -24.72 -1.92
CA PRO A 256 2.04 -23.48 -1.24
C PRO A 256 2.82 -23.19 0.04
N GLN A 257 3.26 -24.23 0.77
CA GLN A 257 3.94 -24.12 2.06
C GLN A 257 5.46 -24.05 1.93
N ALA A 258 6.03 -24.64 0.88
CA ALA A 258 7.47 -24.65 0.65
C ALA A 258 8.02 -23.26 0.27
N GLY A 259 9.29 -23.05 0.61
CA GLY A 259 10.07 -21.90 0.15
C GLY A 259 9.68 -20.55 0.76
N LEU A 260 8.83 -20.51 1.78
CA LEU A 260 8.49 -19.28 2.52
C LEU A 260 9.69 -18.84 3.36
N VAL A 261 10.14 -17.61 3.15
CA VAL A 261 11.31 -17.03 3.81
C VAL A 261 11.00 -15.63 4.34
N ALA A 262 11.28 -15.42 5.63
CA ALA A 262 11.24 -14.11 6.26
C ALA A 262 12.48 -13.29 5.87
N VAL A 263 12.25 -12.09 5.36
CA VAL A 263 13.26 -11.12 4.95
C VAL A 263 13.02 -9.78 5.67
N ASP A 264 13.98 -8.86 5.57
CA ASP A 264 13.93 -7.51 6.15
C ASP A 264 13.61 -7.47 7.66
N PHE A 265 14.66 -7.55 8.47
CA PHE A 265 14.58 -7.51 9.93
C PHE A 265 14.81 -6.11 10.51
N ARG A 266 14.90 -5.05 9.70
CA ARG A 266 15.26 -3.70 10.17
C ARG A 266 14.04 -2.79 10.20
N ALA A 267 13.61 -2.40 11.41
CA ALA A 267 12.48 -1.51 11.58
C ALA A 267 12.79 -0.12 10.99
N GLY A 268 11.94 0.34 10.08
CA GLY A 268 12.10 1.65 9.45
C GLY A 268 11.54 2.82 10.25
N LEU A 269 10.60 2.59 11.16
CA LEU A 269 9.85 3.64 11.86
C LEU A 269 9.57 3.24 13.32
N ALA A 270 9.92 4.13 14.25
CA ALA A 270 9.49 4.05 15.65
C ALA A 270 7.97 4.18 15.74
N LEU A 271 7.35 3.34 16.56
CA LEU A 271 5.93 3.41 16.86
C LEU A 271 5.71 4.28 18.10
N LEU A 272 5.06 5.43 17.89
CA LEU A 272 4.69 6.34 18.96
C LEU A 272 3.29 5.97 19.49
N PRO A 273 3.02 6.17 20.79
CA PRO A 273 1.77 5.73 21.41
C PRO A 273 0.53 6.44 20.86
N PHE A 274 0.70 7.62 20.27
CA PHE A 274 -0.38 8.45 19.70
C PHE A 274 -0.39 8.46 18.16
N LEU A 275 0.51 7.72 17.49
CA LEU A 275 0.62 7.72 16.03
C LEU A 275 0.64 6.28 15.48
N PRO A 276 -0.50 5.55 15.54
CA PRO A 276 -0.62 4.25 14.90
C PRO A 276 -0.54 4.39 13.38
N MET A 277 0.35 3.63 12.74
CA MET A 277 0.60 3.69 11.28
C MET A 277 -0.21 2.64 10.51
N SER A 278 -0.94 1.78 11.23
CA SER A 278 -1.79 0.70 10.74
C SER A 278 -2.78 0.24 11.81
N PRO A 279 -3.86 -0.49 11.45
CA PRO A 279 -4.81 -1.04 12.43
C PRO A 279 -4.16 -1.98 13.46
N GLY A 280 -3.18 -2.78 13.05
CA GLY A 280 -2.43 -3.66 13.95
C GLY A 280 -1.61 -2.92 15.01
N ASP A 281 -1.17 -1.70 14.71
CA ASP A 281 -0.32 -0.92 15.62
C ASP A 281 -1.02 -0.57 16.95
N PHE A 282 -2.36 -0.42 16.97
CA PHE A 282 -3.10 -0.16 18.22
C PHE A 282 -2.90 -1.28 19.25
N LYS A 283 -3.01 -2.54 18.80
CA LYS A 283 -2.79 -3.72 19.65
C LYS A 283 -1.34 -3.76 20.12
N LEU A 284 -0.40 -3.43 19.23
CA LEU A 284 1.04 -3.44 19.53
C LEU A 284 1.44 -2.36 20.53
N ILE A 285 0.90 -1.15 20.40
CA ILE A 285 1.08 -0.05 21.37
C ILE A 285 0.58 -0.51 22.73
N PHE A 286 -0.65 -1.03 22.81
CA PHE A 286 -1.21 -1.49 24.09
C PHE A 286 -0.39 -2.64 24.72
N ALA A 287 0.08 -3.58 23.91
CA ALA A 287 0.96 -4.64 24.37
C ALA A 287 2.34 -4.12 24.83
N GLY A 288 2.87 -3.10 24.15
CA GLY A 288 4.09 -2.40 24.56
C GLY A 288 3.94 -1.70 25.90
N LEU A 289 2.84 -0.95 26.08
CA LEU A 289 2.50 -0.27 27.34
C LEU A 289 2.40 -1.25 28.51
N LYS A 290 1.78 -2.42 28.29
CA LYS A 290 1.74 -3.49 29.31
C LYS A 290 3.11 -4.03 29.72
N ARG A 291 4.11 -3.93 28.84
CA ARG A 291 5.51 -4.31 29.13
C ARG A 291 6.36 -3.13 29.64
N GLY A 292 5.76 -1.95 29.82
CA GLY A 292 6.49 -0.73 30.21
C GLY A 292 7.20 0.00 29.07
N SER A 293 6.94 -0.37 27.81
CA SER A 293 7.52 0.32 26.64
C SER A 293 6.51 1.29 26.03
N LEU A 294 6.78 2.59 26.18
CA LEU A 294 5.98 3.68 25.59
C LEU A 294 6.15 3.77 24.07
N VAL A 295 7.37 3.50 23.59
CA VAL A 295 7.77 3.63 22.19
C VAL A 295 8.36 2.31 21.73
N GLN A 296 7.78 1.70 20.70
CA GLN A 296 8.21 0.39 20.20
C GLN A 296 9.13 0.57 18.99
N PHE A 297 10.34 0.01 19.06
CA PHE A 297 11.33 0.04 17.98
C PHE A 297 12.46 -0.97 18.22
N ASP A 298 12.48 -2.05 17.43
CA ASP A 298 13.56 -3.05 17.26
C ASP A 298 14.30 -3.56 18.51
N ARG A 299 13.73 -3.46 19.71
CA ARG A 299 14.35 -3.95 20.96
C ARG A 299 13.76 -5.28 21.39
N GLY A 300 14.63 -6.29 21.53
CA GLY A 300 14.28 -7.60 22.09
C GLY A 300 14.53 -7.72 23.60
N SER A 301 14.00 -8.74 24.25
CA SER A 301 14.31 -9.08 25.65
C SER A 301 15.47 -10.08 25.68
N ILE A 302 16.66 -9.62 26.07
CA ILE A 302 17.86 -10.48 26.20
C ILE A 302 17.63 -11.60 27.22
N SER A 303 17.03 -11.29 28.37
CA SER A 303 16.71 -12.31 29.37
C SER A 303 15.72 -13.37 28.89
N THR A 304 14.86 -13.05 27.93
CA THR A 304 13.96 -14.05 27.32
C THR A 304 14.69 -14.86 26.25
N LEU A 305 15.59 -14.23 25.48
CA LEU A 305 16.46 -14.95 24.56
C LEU A 305 17.38 -15.94 25.30
N GLU A 306 17.99 -15.53 26.41
CA GLU A 306 18.83 -16.41 27.24
C GLU A 306 18.07 -17.65 27.68
N ARG A 307 16.87 -17.48 28.27
CA ARG A 307 16.01 -18.60 28.66
C ARG A 307 15.63 -19.49 27.48
N PHE A 308 15.40 -18.90 26.30
CA PHE A 308 15.11 -19.66 25.08
C PHE A 308 16.33 -20.48 24.64
N VAL A 309 17.53 -19.87 24.63
CA VAL A 309 18.79 -20.54 24.29
C VAL A 309 19.09 -21.66 25.27
N GLU A 310 18.87 -21.45 26.57
CA GLU A 310 19.01 -22.48 27.61
C GLU A 310 18.05 -23.65 27.40
N ALA A 311 16.77 -23.36 27.09
CA ALA A 311 15.76 -24.39 26.83
C ALA A 311 16.11 -25.28 25.61
N TYR A 312 16.89 -24.75 24.66
CA TYR A 312 17.35 -25.46 23.46
C TYR A 312 18.87 -25.54 23.37
N ALA A 313 19.57 -25.67 24.51
CA ALA A 313 21.03 -25.51 24.61
C ALA A 313 21.84 -26.32 23.57
N GLY A 314 21.40 -27.55 23.25
CA GLY A 314 22.06 -28.39 22.24
C GLY A 314 22.07 -27.78 20.84
N GLU A 315 21.00 -27.08 20.43
CA GLU A 315 20.89 -26.43 19.13
C GLU A 315 21.62 -25.08 19.07
N PHE A 316 22.03 -24.51 20.20
CA PHE A 316 22.69 -23.19 20.29
C PHE A 316 24.10 -23.26 20.89
N ALA A 317 24.69 -24.44 21.02
CA ALA A 317 25.99 -24.65 21.67
C ALA A 317 27.12 -23.83 21.01
N ASP A 318 27.08 -23.66 19.69
CA ASP A 318 28.03 -22.90 18.87
C ASP A 318 27.81 -21.37 18.92
N MET A 319 26.72 -20.89 19.52
CA MET A 319 26.32 -19.48 19.49
C MET A 319 26.55 -18.73 20.81
N GLN A 320 27.18 -19.34 21.81
CA GLN A 320 27.37 -18.72 23.13
C GLN A 320 28.22 -17.44 23.07
N GLN A 321 29.31 -17.45 22.31
CA GLN A 321 30.13 -16.25 22.12
C GLN A 321 29.34 -15.12 21.43
N MET A 322 28.48 -15.48 20.48
CA MET A 322 27.61 -14.54 19.79
C MET A 322 26.53 -13.95 20.71
N LEU A 323 26.06 -14.73 21.69
CA LEU A 323 25.12 -14.24 22.71
C LEU A 323 25.77 -13.19 23.61
N GLU A 324 27.03 -13.41 24.01
CA GLU A 324 27.80 -12.42 24.78
C GLU A 324 28.11 -11.15 23.97
N GLU A 325 28.43 -11.29 22.69
CA GLU A 325 28.57 -10.15 21.78
C GLU A 325 27.25 -9.37 21.67
N LEU A 326 26.12 -10.06 21.49
CA LEU A 326 24.79 -9.45 21.42
C LEU A 326 24.49 -8.61 22.67
N LYS A 327 24.74 -9.16 23.86
CA LYS A 327 24.56 -8.46 25.15
C LYS A 327 25.37 -7.16 25.19
N SER A 328 26.63 -7.22 24.77
CA SER A 328 27.51 -6.06 24.72
C SER A 328 27.02 -5.00 23.73
N CYS A 329 26.67 -5.41 22.51
CA CYS A 329 26.16 -4.52 21.47
C CYS A 329 24.82 -3.89 21.86
N GLU A 330 23.90 -4.65 22.46
CA GLU A 330 22.60 -4.16 22.94
C GLU A 330 22.75 -3.16 24.08
N ARG A 331 23.67 -3.39 25.01
CA ARG A 331 23.98 -2.41 26.07
C ARG A 331 24.47 -1.09 25.45
N ILE A 332 25.44 -1.16 24.54
CA ILE A 332 25.95 0.04 23.85
C ILE A 332 24.83 0.73 23.07
N TYR A 333 23.98 -0.03 22.37
CA TYR A 333 22.86 0.50 21.61
C TYR A 333 21.83 1.21 22.52
N ARG A 334 21.36 0.58 23.59
CA ARG A 334 20.33 1.16 24.48
C ARG A 334 20.85 2.38 25.23
N ASP A 335 22.11 2.35 25.65
CA ASP A 335 22.76 3.43 26.37
C ASP A 335 23.38 4.49 25.42
N SER A 336 23.11 4.43 24.11
CA SER A 336 23.66 5.39 23.13
C SER A 336 22.85 6.68 22.98
N VAL A 337 21.64 6.72 23.52
CA VAL A 337 20.67 7.82 23.38
C VAL A 337 20.03 8.14 24.72
N PRO A 338 19.49 9.37 24.90
CA PRO A 338 18.85 9.73 26.16
C PRO A 338 17.70 8.79 26.51
N ASP A 339 16.82 8.50 25.54
CA ASP A 339 15.68 7.60 25.70
C ASP A 339 15.01 7.75 27.07
N ILE A 340 14.41 8.91 27.26
CA ILE A 340 13.80 9.33 28.53
C ILE A 340 12.76 8.30 29.00
N THR A 341 12.15 7.58 28.04
CA THR A 341 11.12 6.58 28.29
C THR A 341 11.61 5.29 28.93
N HIS A 342 12.91 4.98 28.85
CA HIS A 342 13.49 3.77 29.47
C HIS A 342 14.57 4.11 30.51
N ASN A 343 15.34 5.17 30.32
CA ASN A 343 16.43 5.52 31.23
C ASN A 343 15.97 6.31 32.46
N HIS A 344 14.88 7.10 32.34
CA HIS A 344 14.28 7.86 33.45
C HIS A 344 15.33 8.57 34.34
N VAL A 345 15.39 8.18 35.62
CA VAL A 345 16.28 8.76 36.63
C VAL A 345 17.77 8.44 36.40
N ARG A 346 18.12 7.39 35.63
CA ARG A 346 19.52 7.06 35.30
C ARG A 346 20.22 8.24 34.64
N LEU A 347 19.50 9.04 33.85
CA LEU A 347 20.05 10.23 33.20
C LEU A 347 20.58 11.27 34.19
N LEU A 348 20.19 11.23 35.47
CA LEU A 348 20.62 12.19 36.49
C LEU A 348 21.93 11.79 37.18
N TYR A 349 22.28 10.49 37.21
CA TYR A 349 23.40 10.01 38.04
C TYR A 349 24.28 8.93 37.39
N ASP A 350 23.83 8.22 36.34
CA ASP A 350 24.56 7.11 35.75
C ASP A 350 25.69 7.63 34.84
N GLY A 351 26.91 7.66 35.38
CA GLY A 351 28.11 8.13 34.66
C GLY A 351 28.50 7.22 33.48
N ASP A 352 28.18 5.93 33.54
CA ASP A 352 28.48 4.96 32.48
C ASP A 352 27.54 5.12 31.29
N LEU A 353 26.25 5.39 31.57
CA LEU A 353 25.28 5.80 30.55
C LEU A 353 25.77 7.04 29.81
N TRP A 354 26.14 8.11 30.52
CA TRP A 354 26.66 9.34 29.89
C TRP A 354 27.93 9.12 29.09
N ARG A 355 28.85 8.30 29.59
CA ARG A 355 30.08 7.92 28.87
C ARG A 355 29.76 7.20 27.57
N THR A 356 28.80 6.26 27.60
CA THR A 356 28.37 5.49 26.43
C THR A 356 27.63 6.37 25.42
N MET A 357 26.74 7.25 25.88
CA MET A 357 26.04 8.23 25.05
C MET A 357 27.02 9.14 24.30
N PHE A 358 28.01 9.70 24.99
CA PHE A 358 29.00 10.58 24.38
C PHE A 358 29.91 9.85 23.38
N SER A 359 30.43 8.67 23.75
CA SER A 359 31.24 7.86 22.84
C SER A 359 30.46 7.48 21.57
N SER A 360 29.21 7.04 21.74
CA SER A 360 28.32 6.67 20.63
C SER A 360 27.94 7.88 19.78
N ALA A 361 27.76 9.06 20.37
CA ALA A 361 27.50 10.29 19.64
C ALA A 361 28.67 10.66 18.71
N VAL A 362 29.91 10.56 19.21
CA VAL A 362 31.13 10.82 18.42
C VAL A 362 31.24 9.82 17.27
N SER A 363 31.12 8.51 17.55
CA SER A 363 31.11 7.47 16.52
C SER A 363 30.00 7.72 15.48
N GLY A 364 28.81 8.11 15.92
CA GLY A 364 27.70 8.44 15.02
C GLY A 364 27.88 9.73 14.22
N TRP A 365 28.68 10.69 14.69
CA TRP A 365 29.09 11.85 13.89
C TRP A 365 30.14 11.48 12.85
N LYS A 366 31.07 10.59 13.18
CA LYS A 366 32.07 10.05 12.25
C LYS A 366 31.40 9.25 11.14
N VAL A 367 30.52 8.30 11.48
CA VAL A 367 29.75 7.50 10.51
C VAL A 367 28.95 8.40 9.57
N ARG A 368 28.28 9.45 10.08
CA ARG A 368 27.50 10.38 9.25
C ARG A 368 28.34 11.42 8.50
N ASN A 369 29.67 11.32 8.58
CA ASN A 369 30.61 12.24 7.97
C ASN A 369 30.33 13.71 8.35
N ILE A 370 30.12 13.94 9.65
CA ILE A 370 29.95 15.27 10.26
C ILE A 370 31.28 15.78 10.82
N ILE A 371 32.14 14.88 11.30
CA ILE A 371 33.46 15.17 11.87
C ILE A 371 34.54 14.43 11.08
N ASP A 372 35.75 14.98 11.03
CA ASP A 372 36.96 14.31 10.53
C ASP A 372 37.70 13.55 11.65
N GLU A 373 38.76 12.80 11.30
CA GLU A 373 39.54 11.96 12.24
C GLU A 373 40.18 12.79 13.34
N LYS A 374 40.76 13.94 12.98
CA LYS A 374 41.38 14.83 13.95
C LYS A 374 40.39 15.33 15.00
N HIS A 375 39.16 15.67 14.60
CA HIS A 375 38.14 16.10 15.53
C HIS A 375 37.52 14.93 16.30
N GLU A 376 37.49 13.73 15.73
CA GLU A 376 37.14 12.52 16.49
C GLU A 376 38.06 12.33 17.69
N ASP A 377 39.39 12.36 17.49
CA ASP A 377 40.37 12.23 18.58
C ASP A 377 40.22 13.36 19.62
N LYS A 378 40.01 14.59 19.14
CA LYS A 378 39.79 15.75 20.01
C LYS A 378 38.50 15.63 20.83
N PHE A 379 37.42 15.12 20.25
CA PHE A 379 36.18 14.91 21.00
C PHE A 379 36.31 13.78 22.00
N ARG A 380 37.03 12.70 21.67
CA ARG A 380 37.28 11.59 22.58
C ARG A 380 38.07 12.00 23.83
N SER A 381 38.89 13.05 23.76
CA SER A 381 39.61 13.60 24.92
C SER A 381 38.85 14.64 25.75
N CYS A 382 37.77 15.25 25.24
CA CYS A 382 37.09 16.36 25.91
C CYS A 382 35.56 16.29 25.88
N LYS A 383 34.94 15.88 27.01
CA LYS A 383 33.48 15.76 27.17
C LYS A 383 32.72 17.08 26.98
N ILE A 384 33.28 18.20 27.42
CA ILE A 384 32.65 19.53 27.27
C ILE A 384 32.48 19.89 25.79
N SER A 385 33.49 19.58 24.97
CA SER A 385 33.43 19.80 23.53
C SER A 385 32.34 18.96 22.87
N ILE A 386 32.14 17.71 23.31
CA ILE A 386 31.05 16.83 22.86
C ILE A 386 29.69 17.46 23.18
N MET A 387 29.50 17.92 24.43
CA MET A 387 28.23 18.52 24.86
C MET A 387 27.91 19.79 24.06
N LEU A 388 28.87 20.70 23.91
CA LEU A 388 28.69 21.91 23.10
C LEU A 388 28.36 21.56 21.64
N PHE A 389 29.06 20.58 21.07
CA PHE A 389 28.79 20.11 19.71
C PHE A 389 27.39 19.50 19.58
N PHE A 390 26.92 18.76 20.59
CA PHE A 390 25.57 18.23 20.63
C PHE A 390 24.51 19.35 20.67
N VAL A 391 24.65 20.33 21.58
CA VAL A 391 23.70 21.45 21.75
C VAL A 391 23.59 22.28 20.47
N ILE A 392 24.72 22.60 19.81
CA ILE A 392 24.70 23.29 18.51
C ILE A 392 23.89 22.48 17.48
N GLY A 393 23.96 21.15 17.55
CA GLY A 393 23.22 20.26 16.69
C GLY A 393 21.69 20.32 16.84
N LEU A 394 21.17 20.84 17.95
CA LEU A 394 19.73 21.01 18.21
C LEU A 394 19.14 22.21 17.48
N ILE A 395 19.97 23.16 17.04
CA ILE A 395 19.51 24.34 16.29
C ILE A 395 18.96 23.88 14.92
N PRO A 396 17.67 24.09 14.63
CA PRO A 396 17.07 23.68 13.36
C PRO A 396 17.80 24.29 12.17
N PHE A 397 18.06 23.49 11.13
CA PHE A 397 18.74 23.84 9.87
C PHE A 397 20.21 24.28 10.01
N LEU A 398 20.51 25.28 10.85
CA LEU A 398 21.84 25.87 11.04
C LEU A 398 22.79 24.96 11.81
N GLY A 399 22.30 24.19 12.78
CA GLY A 399 23.14 23.35 13.64
C GLY A 399 23.98 22.32 12.87
N LYS A 400 23.47 21.81 11.74
CA LYS A 400 24.25 20.91 10.88
C LYS A 400 25.37 21.63 10.14
N VAL A 401 25.12 22.86 9.69
CA VAL A 401 26.11 23.67 8.95
C VAL A 401 27.22 24.09 9.89
N ILE A 402 26.88 24.65 11.06
CA ILE A 402 27.84 25.11 12.07
C ILE A 402 28.75 23.95 12.51
N ARG A 403 28.17 22.78 12.80
CA ARG A 403 28.95 21.58 13.18
C ARG A 403 29.95 21.15 12.12
N ARG A 404 29.57 21.18 10.84
CA ARG A 404 30.47 20.81 9.73
C ARG A 404 31.59 21.83 9.53
N VAL A 405 31.28 23.12 9.62
CA VAL A 405 32.29 24.20 9.58
C VAL A 405 33.27 24.03 10.74
N TRP A 406 32.77 23.75 11.94
CA TRP A 406 33.60 23.58 13.12
C TRP A 406 34.50 22.33 13.03
N ALA A 407 33.96 21.16 12.71
CA ALA A 407 34.66 19.89 12.96
C ALA A 407 35.02 19.06 11.71
N HIS A 408 34.88 19.61 10.51
CA HIS A 408 35.27 18.91 9.28
C HIS A 408 36.04 19.83 8.34
N ALA A 409 37.34 19.58 8.17
CA ALA A 409 38.26 20.43 7.40
C ALA A 409 37.76 20.76 5.98
N GLY A 410 37.34 19.73 5.22
CA GLY A 410 36.82 19.94 3.85
C GLY A 410 35.57 20.83 3.76
N TRP A 411 34.63 20.71 4.71
CA TRP A 411 33.45 21.59 4.75
C TRP A 411 33.81 23.00 5.19
N ARG A 412 34.72 23.16 6.16
CA ARG A 412 35.23 24.46 6.58
C ARG A 412 35.86 25.20 5.40
N ALA A 413 36.80 24.56 4.71
CA ALA A 413 37.44 25.11 3.52
C ALA A 413 36.41 25.43 2.42
N HIS A 414 35.42 24.56 2.21
CA HIS A 414 34.36 24.80 1.23
C HIS A 414 33.55 26.06 1.53
N TYR A 415 33.06 26.22 2.77
CA TYR A 415 32.24 27.38 3.13
C TYR A 415 33.07 28.67 3.18
N THR A 416 34.32 28.62 3.65
CA THR A 416 35.23 29.77 3.58
C THR A 416 35.45 30.19 2.13
N ALA A 417 35.82 29.25 1.25
CA ALA A 417 36.07 29.56 -0.16
C ALA A 417 34.82 30.07 -0.90
N MET A 418 33.62 29.60 -0.55
CA MET A 418 32.36 30.15 -1.10
C MET A 418 32.13 31.62 -0.74
N LEU A 419 32.62 32.07 0.42
CA LEU A 419 32.46 33.46 0.87
C LEU A 419 33.62 34.36 0.44
N THR A 420 34.82 33.80 0.25
CA THR A 420 36.03 34.57 -0.06
C THR A 420 36.41 34.57 -1.54
N SER A 421 35.93 33.62 -2.34
CA SER A 421 36.25 33.51 -3.77
C SER A 421 34.99 33.42 -4.63
N TRP A 422 34.81 34.42 -5.49
CA TRP A 422 33.70 34.44 -6.46
C TRP A 422 33.79 33.32 -7.49
N ASP A 423 35.01 32.98 -7.94
CA ASP A 423 35.25 31.84 -8.82
C ASP A 423 34.79 30.52 -8.16
N TYR A 424 35.22 30.31 -6.91
CA TYR A 424 34.84 29.11 -6.17
C TYR A 424 33.33 29.06 -5.93
N PHE A 425 32.69 30.18 -5.61
CA PHE A 425 31.25 30.27 -5.48
C PHE A 425 30.52 29.84 -6.76
N LYS A 426 30.97 30.32 -7.94
CA LYS A 426 30.42 29.91 -9.24
C LYS A 426 30.59 28.41 -9.49
N ARG A 427 31.79 27.85 -9.26
CA ARG A 427 32.04 26.41 -9.37
C ARG A 427 31.19 25.60 -8.39
N ALA A 428 30.99 26.10 -7.17
CA ALA A 428 30.16 25.46 -6.16
C ALA A 428 28.67 25.46 -6.55
N LEU A 429 28.18 26.55 -7.16
CA LEU A 429 26.83 26.65 -7.69
C LEU A 429 26.64 25.66 -8.86
N ASP A 430 27.57 25.63 -9.81
CA ASP A 430 27.54 24.71 -10.96
C ASP A 430 27.49 23.23 -10.51
N ALA A 431 28.39 22.86 -9.62
CA ALA A 431 28.42 21.54 -9.02
C ALA A 431 27.12 21.21 -8.24
N ARG A 432 26.52 22.21 -7.57
CA ARG A 432 25.25 22.02 -6.85
C ARG A 432 24.08 21.77 -7.79
N ILE A 433 24.06 22.43 -8.95
CA ILE A 433 23.09 22.17 -10.01
C ILE A 433 23.25 20.73 -10.50
N ALA A 434 24.47 20.31 -10.84
CA ALA A 434 24.75 18.94 -11.30
C ALA A 434 24.26 17.88 -10.29
N GLU A 435 24.56 18.02 -9.00
CA GLU A 435 24.05 17.14 -7.93
C GLU A 435 22.52 17.04 -7.93
N LYS A 436 21.84 18.18 -8.05
CA LYS A 436 20.38 18.22 -7.93
C LYS A 436 19.70 17.69 -9.18
N VAL A 437 20.29 17.91 -10.35
CA VAL A 437 19.81 17.36 -11.62
C VAL A 437 19.97 15.85 -11.65
N ILE A 438 21.05 15.28 -11.08
CA ILE A 438 21.19 13.82 -10.90
C ILE A 438 19.99 13.26 -10.13
N ASP A 439 19.61 13.88 -9.00
CA ASP A 439 18.46 13.45 -8.21
C ASP A 439 17.13 13.57 -9.00
N TRP A 440 16.98 14.62 -9.81
CA TRP A 440 15.81 14.79 -10.66
C TRP A 440 15.73 13.75 -11.77
N HIS A 441 16.85 13.45 -12.43
CA HIS A 441 16.92 12.44 -13.49
C HIS A 441 16.64 11.04 -12.94
N ARG A 442 17.26 10.67 -11.80
CA ARG A 442 17.02 9.42 -11.08
C ARG A 442 15.56 9.22 -10.66
N ALA A 443 14.85 10.32 -10.37
CA ALA A 443 13.44 10.33 -10.00
C ALA A 443 12.48 10.35 -11.21
N GLY A 444 13.01 10.41 -12.44
CA GLY A 444 12.21 10.54 -13.67
C GLY A 444 11.53 11.89 -13.82
N ARG A 445 12.03 12.94 -13.16
CA ARG A 445 11.50 14.32 -13.26
C ARG A 445 11.95 15.04 -14.54
N VAL A 446 13.14 14.68 -15.03
CA VAL A 446 13.73 15.20 -16.26
C VAL A 446 14.28 14.03 -17.07
N ASP A 447 14.09 14.08 -18.39
CA ASP A 447 14.73 13.12 -19.30
C ASP A 447 16.23 13.43 -19.48
N GLU A 448 16.90 12.66 -20.33
CA GLU A 448 18.35 12.78 -20.56
C GLU A 448 18.74 14.14 -21.17
N GLN A 449 18.03 14.59 -22.20
CA GLN A 449 18.35 15.85 -22.89
C GLN A 449 18.07 17.06 -22.00
N CYS A 450 16.94 17.04 -21.29
CA CYS A 450 16.54 18.05 -20.33
C CYS A 450 17.51 18.08 -19.14
N ALA A 451 17.99 16.93 -18.66
CA ALA A 451 19.00 16.90 -17.60
C ALA A 451 20.27 17.67 -18.00
N VAL A 452 20.80 17.44 -19.21
CA VAL A 452 21.96 18.19 -19.72
C VAL A 452 21.66 19.69 -19.80
N LYS A 453 20.57 20.08 -20.47
CA LYS A 453 20.17 21.50 -20.63
C LYS A 453 19.97 22.22 -19.30
N VAL A 454 19.29 21.60 -18.35
CA VAL A 454 19.04 22.16 -17.01
C VAL A 454 20.34 22.24 -16.21
N SER A 455 21.27 21.31 -16.42
CA SER A 455 22.58 21.36 -15.76
C SER A 455 23.48 22.50 -16.26
N GLU A 456 23.29 22.94 -17.50
CA GLU A 456 24.07 24.01 -18.14
C GLU A 456 23.47 25.41 -17.93
N SER A 457 22.21 25.51 -17.50
CA SER A 457 21.51 26.80 -17.38
C SER A 457 20.95 27.03 -15.97
N LEU A 458 21.48 28.04 -15.29
CA LEU A 458 20.98 28.48 -13.99
C LEU A 458 19.51 28.91 -14.04
N LEU A 459 19.08 29.59 -15.11
CA LEU A 459 17.70 30.05 -15.26
C LEU A 459 16.73 28.86 -15.33
N LEU A 460 17.04 27.87 -16.18
CA LEU A 460 16.21 26.66 -16.30
C LEU A 460 16.18 25.88 -14.99
N PHE A 461 17.31 25.77 -14.30
CA PHE A 461 17.37 25.16 -12.98
C PHE A 461 16.44 25.86 -11.97
N LEU A 462 16.46 27.20 -11.90
CA LEU A 462 15.62 27.98 -11.00
C LEU A 462 14.12 27.82 -11.34
N CYS A 463 13.75 27.66 -12.61
CA CYS A 463 12.37 27.35 -13.00
C CYS A 463 11.92 25.96 -12.54
N HIS A 464 12.81 24.95 -12.60
CA HIS A 464 12.49 23.58 -12.15
C HIS A 464 12.46 23.45 -10.62
N LEU A 465 13.22 24.27 -9.89
CA LEU A 465 13.37 24.15 -8.44
C LEU A 465 12.05 24.20 -7.65
N PRO A 466 11.14 25.18 -7.83
CA PRO A 466 9.87 25.20 -7.09
C PRO A 466 8.95 24.03 -7.48
N LEU A 467 8.99 23.60 -8.74
CA LEU A 467 8.20 22.46 -9.23
C LEU A 467 8.68 21.12 -8.65
N SER A 468 9.90 21.06 -8.10
CA SER A 468 10.44 19.84 -7.50
C SER A 468 9.70 19.39 -6.22
N ILE A 469 8.84 20.25 -5.65
CA ILE A 469 7.95 19.92 -4.53
C ILE A 469 6.82 18.98 -4.99
N LEU A 470 6.39 19.08 -6.25
CA LEU A 470 5.31 18.25 -6.81
C LEU A 470 5.76 16.80 -6.98
N PRO A 471 4.82 15.83 -7.05
CA PRO A 471 5.13 14.45 -7.46
C PRO A 471 5.87 14.42 -8.80
N ALA A 472 6.81 13.49 -8.97
CA ALA A 472 7.74 13.48 -10.11
C ALA A 472 7.03 13.50 -11.47
N GLY A 473 5.94 12.75 -11.62
CA GLY A 473 5.14 12.73 -12.84
C GLY A 473 4.47 14.07 -13.16
N LEU A 474 4.00 14.80 -12.14
CA LEU A 474 3.39 16.12 -12.33
C LEU A 474 4.45 17.18 -12.62
N HIS A 475 5.62 17.10 -11.96
CA HIS A 475 6.76 17.95 -12.29
C HIS A 475 7.13 17.79 -13.77
N ARG A 476 7.36 16.54 -14.23
CA ARG A 476 7.67 16.27 -15.63
C ARG A 476 6.57 16.74 -16.59
N PHE A 477 5.29 16.51 -16.25
CA PHE A 477 4.15 16.97 -17.06
C PHE A 477 4.11 18.49 -17.27
N LEU A 478 4.57 19.28 -16.29
CA LEU A 478 4.59 20.73 -16.42
C LEU A 478 5.80 21.23 -17.22
N THR A 479 6.94 20.54 -17.14
CA THR A 479 8.22 21.01 -17.71
C THR A 479 8.57 20.40 -19.07
N ASP A 480 8.10 19.19 -19.37
CA ASP A 480 8.45 18.45 -20.58
C ASP A 480 7.23 18.41 -21.51
N GLY A 481 7.32 19.14 -22.63
CA GLY A 481 6.26 19.28 -23.61
C GLY A 481 5.96 17.98 -24.34
N ASP A 482 6.97 17.18 -24.63
CA ASP A 482 6.83 15.91 -25.33
C ASP A 482 6.22 14.86 -24.42
N PHE A 483 6.68 14.75 -23.17
CA PHE A 483 6.04 13.89 -22.18
C PHE A 483 4.60 14.30 -21.90
N ARG A 484 4.32 15.60 -21.79
CA ARG A 484 2.94 16.11 -21.65
C ARG A 484 2.09 15.71 -22.84
N ARG A 485 2.59 15.91 -24.07
CA ARG A 485 1.90 15.52 -25.30
C ARG A 485 1.68 14.01 -25.34
N GLU A 486 2.69 13.20 -25.03
CA GLU A 486 2.61 11.74 -24.98
C GLU A 486 1.61 11.27 -23.93
N LYS A 487 1.61 11.85 -22.73
CA LYS A 487 0.63 11.53 -21.68
C LYS A 487 -0.78 11.97 -22.06
N LEU A 488 -0.97 13.13 -22.65
CA LEU A 488 -2.26 13.57 -23.18
C LEU A 488 -2.73 12.65 -24.31
N VAL A 489 -1.84 12.27 -25.23
CA VAL A 489 -2.13 11.27 -26.27
C VAL A 489 -2.46 9.93 -25.63
N TYR A 490 -1.73 9.47 -24.62
CA TYR A 490 -2.00 8.22 -23.91
C TYR A 490 -3.36 8.25 -23.20
N ILE A 491 -3.75 9.38 -22.61
CA ILE A 491 -5.00 9.53 -21.87
C ILE A 491 -6.19 9.73 -22.80
N PHE A 492 -6.05 10.53 -23.87
CA PHE A 492 -7.17 10.96 -24.73
C PHE A 492 -7.20 10.29 -26.10
N VAL A 493 -6.05 10.07 -26.74
CA VAL A 493 -5.96 9.57 -28.13
C VAL A 493 -5.78 8.06 -28.20
N ARG A 494 -4.96 7.46 -27.32
CA ARG A 494 -4.69 6.02 -27.28
C ARG A 494 -5.96 5.21 -27.02
N PRO A 495 -6.90 5.60 -26.13
CA PRO A 495 -8.19 4.94 -26.03
C PRO A 495 -8.95 4.93 -27.36
N VAL A 496 -8.99 6.05 -28.08
CA VAL A 496 -9.66 6.14 -29.39
C VAL A 496 -8.94 5.27 -30.43
N ARG A 497 -7.61 5.28 -30.48
CA ARG A 497 -6.84 4.39 -31.37
C ARG A 497 -7.04 2.92 -31.03
N LEU A 498 -7.02 2.56 -29.74
CA LEU A 498 -7.33 1.22 -29.27
C LEU A 498 -8.77 0.82 -29.60
N TYR A 499 -9.72 1.74 -29.70
CA TYR A 499 -11.09 1.45 -30.14
C TYR A 499 -11.13 1.03 -31.63
N PHE A 500 -10.42 1.75 -32.51
CA PHE A 500 -10.50 1.53 -33.96
C PHE A 500 -9.48 0.53 -34.52
N ASN A 501 -8.32 0.33 -33.88
CA ASN A 501 -7.23 -0.50 -34.42
C ASN A 501 -7.10 -1.86 -33.69
N VAL A 502 -7.41 -2.95 -34.40
CA VAL A 502 -7.30 -4.34 -33.91
C VAL A 502 -5.85 -4.70 -33.59
N HIS A 503 -4.92 -4.45 -34.51
CA HIS A 503 -3.51 -4.77 -34.33
C HIS A 503 -2.91 -4.09 -33.11
N LEU A 504 -3.22 -2.82 -32.89
CA LEU A 504 -2.74 -2.07 -31.73
C LEU A 504 -3.26 -2.66 -30.40
N ARG A 505 -4.49 -3.18 -30.37
CA ARG A 505 -5.03 -3.87 -29.19
C ARG A 505 -4.34 -5.20 -28.93
N GLU A 506 -4.09 -5.98 -29.98
CA GLU A 506 -3.36 -7.23 -29.86
C GLU A 506 -1.95 -7.01 -29.33
N GLU A 507 -1.22 -6.06 -29.91
CA GLU A 507 0.14 -5.70 -29.48
C GLU A 507 0.16 -5.19 -28.04
N TRP A 508 -0.80 -4.33 -27.68
CA TRP A 508 -0.96 -3.86 -26.31
C TRP A 508 -1.16 -5.01 -25.32
N MET A 509 -2.02 -5.98 -25.64
CA MET A 509 -2.23 -7.15 -24.78
C MET A 509 -1.02 -8.09 -24.76
N ARG A 510 -0.32 -8.28 -25.87
CA ARG A 510 0.94 -9.04 -25.93
C ARG A 510 1.98 -8.43 -24.99
N GLN A 511 2.16 -7.11 -25.05
CA GLN A 511 3.09 -6.41 -24.17
C GLN A 511 2.68 -6.55 -22.71
N MET A 512 1.38 -6.41 -22.40
CA MET A 512 0.87 -6.62 -21.04
C MET A 512 1.16 -8.05 -20.55
N VAL A 513 0.96 -9.08 -21.37
CA VAL A 513 1.26 -10.48 -21.02
C VAL A 513 2.76 -10.66 -20.78
N ILE A 514 3.63 -10.11 -21.63
CA ILE A 514 5.08 -10.15 -21.44
C ILE A 514 5.48 -9.48 -20.11
N ASP A 515 4.95 -8.27 -19.84
CA ASP A 515 5.18 -7.55 -18.60
C ASP A 515 4.62 -8.34 -17.40
N GLY A 516 3.48 -8.99 -17.57
CA GLY A 516 2.85 -9.86 -16.58
C GLY A 516 3.70 -11.08 -16.24
N LYS A 517 4.26 -11.75 -17.25
CA LYS A 517 5.21 -12.86 -17.09
C LYS A 517 6.48 -12.39 -16.36
N LYS A 518 7.07 -11.27 -16.80
CA LYS A 518 8.26 -10.67 -16.17
C LYS A 518 8.03 -10.27 -14.71
N LYS A 519 6.79 -9.87 -14.37
CA LYS A 519 6.38 -9.52 -13.01
C LYS A 519 5.87 -10.74 -12.21
N HIS A 520 5.90 -11.94 -12.76
CA HIS A 520 5.34 -13.17 -12.17
C HIS A 520 3.87 -13.04 -11.73
N ILE A 521 3.08 -12.23 -12.44
CA ILE A 521 1.64 -12.02 -12.20
C ILE A 521 0.84 -13.19 -12.79
N ILE A 522 1.34 -13.83 -13.85
CA ILE A 522 0.71 -14.94 -14.57
C ILE A 522 1.68 -16.09 -14.77
N THR A 523 1.15 -17.31 -14.87
CA THR A 523 1.94 -18.49 -15.24
C THR A 523 2.28 -18.47 -16.74
N GLU A 524 3.30 -19.23 -17.11
CA GLU A 524 3.66 -19.52 -18.51
C GLU A 524 2.44 -20.01 -19.30
N GLU A 525 1.72 -20.97 -18.75
CA GLU A 525 0.53 -21.60 -19.33
C GLU A 525 -0.63 -20.63 -19.52
N ASP A 526 -0.97 -19.84 -18.49
CA ASP A 526 -2.01 -18.81 -18.59
C ASP A 526 -1.62 -17.78 -19.66
N GLY A 527 -0.36 -17.36 -19.70
CA GLY A 527 0.14 -16.44 -20.71
C GLY A 527 -0.02 -16.98 -22.14
N ASN A 528 0.32 -18.25 -22.36
CA ASN A 528 0.18 -18.89 -23.68
C ASN A 528 -1.29 -19.05 -24.08
N THR A 529 -2.16 -19.37 -23.12
CA THR A 529 -3.62 -19.45 -23.32
C THR A 529 -4.20 -18.09 -23.71
N ILE A 530 -3.78 -17.01 -23.04
CA ILE A 530 -4.21 -15.65 -23.39
C ILE A 530 -3.79 -15.32 -24.82
N LEU A 531 -2.54 -15.59 -25.18
CA LEU A 531 -1.98 -15.25 -26.49
C LEU A 531 -2.62 -16.01 -27.65
N SER A 532 -3.01 -17.27 -27.45
CA SER A 532 -3.69 -18.07 -28.49
C SER A 532 -5.11 -17.58 -28.78
N GLN A 533 -5.79 -17.02 -27.77
CA GLN A 533 -7.17 -16.55 -27.87
C GLN A 533 -7.28 -15.08 -28.34
N LEU A 534 -6.18 -14.32 -28.41
CA LEU A 534 -6.21 -12.87 -28.71
C LEU A 534 -6.93 -12.49 -30.01
N LYS A 535 -6.91 -13.36 -31.02
CA LYS A 535 -7.55 -13.13 -32.32
C LYS A 535 -9.07 -13.37 -32.30
N GLU A 536 -9.60 -13.92 -31.21
CA GLU A 536 -11.02 -14.20 -31.11
C GLU A 536 -11.85 -12.91 -31.06
N ARG A 537 -12.94 -12.89 -31.82
CA ARG A 537 -13.81 -11.73 -31.99
C ARG A 537 -14.36 -11.20 -30.66
N TYR A 538 -14.64 -12.09 -29.71
CA TYR A 538 -15.18 -11.70 -28.40
C TYR A 538 -14.16 -10.99 -27.51
N ILE A 539 -12.90 -11.45 -27.50
CA ILE A 539 -11.81 -10.78 -26.77
C ILE A 539 -11.57 -9.39 -27.33
N GLN A 540 -11.59 -9.23 -28.66
CA GLN A 540 -11.44 -7.92 -29.28
C GLN A 540 -12.56 -6.95 -28.84
N ARG A 541 -13.82 -7.41 -28.77
CA ARG A 541 -14.94 -6.61 -28.25
C ARG A 541 -14.81 -6.28 -26.78
N TYR A 542 -14.31 -7.21 -25.98
CA TYR A 542 -14.02 -6.98 -24.57
C TYR A 542 -13.00 -5.85 -24.38
N LEU A 543 -11.88 -5.90 -25.09
CA LEU A 543 -10.84 -4.87 -25.00
C LEU A 543 -11.38 -3.49 -25.41
N VAL A 544 -12.16 -3.44 -26.49
CA VAL A 544 -12.86 -2.22 -26.92
C VAL A 544 -13.81 -1.70 -25.84
N SER A 545 -14.60 -2.59 -25.24
CA SER A 545 -15.58 -2.22 -24.22
C SER A 545 -14.91 -1.74 -22.94
N LEU A 546 -13.79 -2.34 -22.52
CA LEU A 546 -13.00 -1.87 -21.39
C LEU A 546 -12.55 -0.42 -21.58
N VAL A 547 -12.10 -0.10 -22.80
CA VAL A 547 -11.68 1.25 -23.19
C VAL A 547 -12.85 2.24 -23.20
N VAL A 548 -13.99 1.89 -23.79
CA VAL A 548 -15.20 2.74 -23.78
C VAL A 548 -15.66 2.99 -22.36
N HIS A 549 -15.72 1.96 -21.53
CA HIS A 549 -16.12 2.08 -20.13
C HIS A 549 -15.19 3.04 -19.39
N PHE A 550 -13.87 2.95 -19.58
CA PHE A 550 -12.93 3.91 -19.01
C PHE A 550 -13.17 5.35 -19.50
N LEU A 551 -13.40 5.55 -20.80
CA LEU A 551 -13.71 6.87 -21.38
C LEU A 551 -15.01 7.50 -20.86
N THR A 552 -15.96 6.68 -20.40
CA THR A 552 -17.21 7.20 -19.79
C THR A 552 -17.06 7.65 -18.33
N ALA A 553 -15.92 7.37 -17.68
CA ALA A 553 -15.67 7.76 -16.29
C ALA A 553 -15.80 9.26 -16.00
N PRO A 554 -15.17 10.16 -16.77
CA PRO A 554 -15.24 11.60 -16.51
C PRO A 554 -16.60 12.23 -16.87
N ILE A 555 -17.46 11.56 -17.66
CA ILE A 555 -18.72 12.13 -18.17
C ILE A 555 -19.60 12.64 -17.02
N THR A 556 -19.68 11.89 -15.91
CA THR A 556 -20.47 12.30 -14.74
C THR A 556 -19.97 13.62 -14.17
N GLN A 557 -18.65 13.82 -14.10
CA GLN A 557 -18.06 15.04 -13.56
C GLN A 557 -18.31 16.22 -14.50
N VAL A 558 -18.11 16.03 -15.80
CA VAL A 558 -18.38 17.04 -16.82
C VAL A 558 -19.85 17.49 -16.77
N VAL A 559 -20.79 16.55 -16.73
CA VAL A 559 -22.22 16.87 -16.63
C VAL A 559 -22.55 17.54 -15.31
N SER A 560 -22.00 17.09 -14.18
CA SER A 560 -22.26 17.71 -12.87
C SER A 560 -21.78 19.17 -12.80
N ILE A 561 -20.62 19.47 -13.40
CA ILE A 561 -20.07 20.83 -13.48
C ILE A 561 -20.93 21.67 -14.43
N ALA A 562 -21.30 21.14 -15.60
CA ALA A 562 -22.15 21.84 -16.55
C ALA A 562 -23.52 22.18 -15.97
N VAL A 563 -24.18 21.22 -15.31
CA VAL A 563 -25.47 21.44 -14.63
C VAL A 563 -25.33 22.46 -13.50
N SER A 564 -24.27 22.37 -12.69
CA SER A 564 -24.01 23.35 -11.63
C SER A 564 -23.84 24.76 -12.19
N TRP A 565 -23.08 24.90 -13.29
CA TRP A 565 -22.86 26.18 -13.96
C TRP A 565 -24.14 26.75 -14.57
N ILE A 566 -24.92 25.91 -15.28
CA ILE A 566 -26.23 26.30 -15.84
C ILE A 566 -27.17 26.73 -14.72
N TYR A 567 -27.21 25.99 -13.60
CA TYR A 567 -28.06 26.31 -12.46
C TYR A 567 -27.74 27.69 -11.88
N VAL A 568 -26.46 27.99 -11.63
CA VAL A 568 -26.03 29.31 -11.13
C VAL A 568 -26.36 30.41 -12.13
N LYS A 569 -26.15 30.17 -13.43
CA LYS A 569 -26.45 31.17 -14.47
C LYS A 569 -27.95 31.43 -14.64
N ALA A 570 -28.78 30.40 -14.44
CA ALA A 570 -30.24 30.50 -14.53
C ALA A 570 -30.89 31.14 -13.29
N HIS A 571 -30.16 31.25 -12.17
CA HIS A 571 -30.62 31.81 -10.91
C HIS A 571 -29.71 32.96 -10.43
N PRO A 572 -29.65 34.08 -11.16
CA PRO A 572 -28.82 35.24 -10.81
C PRO A 572 -29.22 35.89 -9.47
N GLU A 573 -30.41 35.58 -8.96
CA GLU A 573 -30.96 36.07 -7.69
C GLU A 573 -30.32 35.43 -6.44
N LEU A 574 -29.54 34.35 -6.58
CA LEU A 574 -28.92 33.67 -5.45
C LEU A 574 -27.73 34.46 -4.90
N SER A 575 -27.68 34.62 -3.58
CA SER A 575 -26.47 35.15 -2.92
C SER A 575 -25.27 34.21 -3.11
N GLY A 576 -24.03 34.73 -3.06
CA GLY A 576 -22.82 33.93 -3.30
C GLY A 576 -22.70 32.69 -2.38
N ALA A 577 -23.20 32.78 -1.15
CA ALA A 577 -23.26 31.64 -0.22
C ALA A 577 -24.30 30.59 -0.64
N GLN A 578 -25.50 31.01 -1.07
CA GLN A 578 -26.55 30.11 -1.54
C GLN A 578 -26.18 29.44 -2.88
N ALA A 579 -25.57 30.19 -3.80
CA ALA A 579 -25.05 29.65 -5.05
C ALA A 579 -23.97 28.59 -4.79
N SER A 580 -23.03 28.87 -3.88
CA SER A 580 -21.98 27.91 -3.49
C SER A 580 -22.56 26.66 -2.82
N ALA A 581 -23.58 26.82 -1.97
CA ALA A 581 -24.29 25.70 -1.36
C ALA A 581 -25.05 24.85 -2.39
N ALA A 582 -25.70 25.48 -3.37
CA ALA A 582 -26.39 24.79 -4.46
C ALA A 582 -25.42 24.02 -5.36
N VAL A 583 -24.30 24.63 -5.76
CA VAL A 583 -23.23 23.95 -6.51
C VAL A 583 -22.72 22.74 -5.73
N THR A 584 -22.43 22.91 -4.44
CA THR A 584 -21.97 21.81 -3.58
C THR A 584 -23.03 20.70 -3.50
N GLY A 585 -24.30 21.05 -3.32
CA GLY A 585 -25.41 20.12 -3.28
C GLY A 585 -25.59 19.33 -4.59
N ILE A 586 -25.47 20.00 -5.74
CA ILE A 586 -25.52 19.35 -7.06
C ILE A 586 -24.34 18.39 -7.23
N LEU A 587 -23.12 18.83 -6.94
CA LEU A 587 -21.92 17.98 -7.04
C LEU A 587 -22.02 16.76 -6.13
N ILE A 588 -22.45 16.92 -4.88
CA ILE A 588 -22.68 15.82 -3.93
C ILE A 588 -23.80 14.91 -4.44
N GLY A 589 -24.91 15.47 -4.93
CA GLY A 589 -26.03 14.73 -5.49
C GLY A 589 -25.59 13.79 -6.62
N PHE A 590 -24.84 14.29 -7.59
CA PHE A 590 -24.24 13.47 -8.64
C PHE A 590 -23.20 12.47 -8.12
N GLN A 591 -22.60 12.71 -6.94
CA GLN A 591 -21.76 11.71 -6.31
C GLN A 591 -22.56 10.54 -5.75
N ILE A 592 -23.60 10.80 -4.95
CA ILE A 592 -24.34 9.76 -4.23
C ILE A 592 -25.30 8.95 -5.10
N THR A 593 -25.68 9.42 -6.30
CA THR A 593 -26.61 8.68 -7.15
C THR A 593 -26.00 7.37 -7.70
N PRO A 594 -26.70 6.24 -7.58
CA PRO A 594 -26.21 4.94 -8.06
C PRO A 594 -26.17 4.85 -9.59
N ILE A 595 -26.98 5.66 -10.27
CA ILE A 595 -27.01 5.82 -11.72
C ILE A 595 -26.59 7.26 -12.02
N SER A 596 -25.69 7.43 -12.98
CA SER A 596 -25.13 8.71 -13.37
C SER A 596 -25.11 8.86 -14.89
N PRO A 597 -24.93 10.08 -15.43
CA PRO A 597 -24.82 10.28 -16.88
C PRO A 597 -23.76 9.38 -17.52
N GLY A 598 -22.59 9.23 -16.90
CA GLY A 598 -21.56 8.32 -17.38
C GLY A 598 -21.99 6.84 -17.38
N SER A 599 -22.71 6.40 -16.34
CA SER A 599 -23.19 5.02 -16.28
C SER A 599 -24.32 4.74 -17.27
N ILE A 600 -25.16 5.74 -17.57
CA ILE A 600 -26.20 5.65 -18.61
C ILE A 600 -25.56 5.50 -19.99
N VAL A 601 -24.57 6.34 -20.35
CA VAL A 601 -23.87 6.26 -21.64
C VAL A 601 -23.23 4.88 -21.81
N ARG A 602 -22.55 4.39 -20.77
CA ARG A 602 -21.92 3.08 -20.74
C ARG A 602 -22.92 1.92 -20.85
N GLY A 603 -24.05 2.03 -20.15
CA GLY A 603 -25.14 1.06 -20.22
C GLY A 603 -25.78 1.01 -21.60
N ILE A 604 -26.09 2.16 -22.20
CA ILE A 604 -26.64 2.27 -23.56
C ILE A 604 -25.66 1.66 -24.57
N TYR A 605 -24.37 1.99 -24.48
CA TYR A 605 -23.34 1.39 -25.32
C TYR A 605 -23.36 -0.14 -25.25
N THR A 606 -23.42 -0.69 -24.03
CA THR A 606 -23.44 -2.14 -23.81
C THR A 606 -24.71 -2.79 -24.36
N THR A 607 -25.86 -2.12 -24.21
CA THR A 607 -27.15 -2.56 -24.77
C THR A 607 -27.11 -2.57 -26.29
N ILE A 608 -26.58 -1.51 -26.92
CA ILE A 608 -26.41 -1.44 -28.38
C ILE A 608 -25.51 -2.57 -28.87
N LEU A 609 -24.40 -2.83 -28.17
CA LEU A 609 -23.47 -3.90 -28.52
C LEU A 609 -24.15 -5.28 -28.48
N ALA A 610 -24.92 -5.56 -27.41
CA ALA A 610 -25.64 -6.82 -27.27
C ALA A 610 -26.73 -7.00 -28.34
N LEU A 611 -27.43 -5.93 -28.72
CA LEU A 611 -28.42 -5.94 -29.79
C LEU A 611 -27.80 -6.13 -31.17
N TYR A 612 -26.71 -5.41 -31.46
CA TYR A 612 -25.96 -5.51 -32.71
C TYR A 612 -25.42 -6.94 -32.91
N ASP A 613 -24.95 -7.57 -31.83
CA ASP A 613 -24.42 -8.93 -31.86
C ASP A 613 -25.49 -10.01 -31.84
N ARG A 614 -26.75 -9.61 -31.59
CA ARG A 614 -27.88 -10.53 -31.38
C ARG A 614 -27.56 -11.61 -30.34
N ASN A 615 -26.73 -11.28 -29.35
CA ASN A 615 -26.21 -12.25 -28.38
C ASN A 615 -26.43 -11.76 -26.95
N PHE A 616 -27.63 -11.95 -26.42
CA PHE A 616 -27.91 -11.52 -25.05
C PHE A 616 -27.15 -12.35 -24.00
N LYS A 617 -26.85 -13.62 -24.30
CA LYS A 617 -26.23 -14.56 -23.34
C LYS A 617 -24.84 -14.10 -22.91
N ASP A 618 -24.04 -13.65 -23.88
CA ASP A 618 -22.64 -13.29 -23.64
C ASP A 618 -22.47 -11.82 -23.20
N TYR A 619 -23.57 -11.07 -23.05
CA TYR A 619 -23.58 -9.69 -22.51
C TYR A 619 -24.49 -9.52 -21.29
N ASN A 620 -25.16 -10.56 -20.82
CA ASN A 620 -26.24 -10.47 -19.82
C ASN A 620 -25.80 -9.69 -18.56
N ILE A 621 -24.66 -10.03 -17.94
CA ILE A 621 -24.19 -9.30 -16.74
C ILE A 621 -23.77 -7.88 -17.11
N ALA A 622 -23.10 -7.73 -18.25
CA ALA A 622 -22.59 -6.44 -18.67
C ALA A 622 -23.71 -5.42 -18.93
N ILE A 623 -24.83 -5.85 -19.52
CA ILE A 623 -26.00 -5.00 -19.80
C ILE A 623 -26.55 -4.38 -18.52
N PHE A 624 -26.72 -5.17 -17.45
CA PHE A 624 -27.28 -4.66 -16.20
C PHE A 624 -26.24 -3.90 -15.38
N LEU A 625 -25.02 -4.43 -15.24
CA LEU A 625 -24.01 -3.83 -14.37
C LEU A 625 -23.49 -2.49 -14.91
N SER A 626 -23.46 -2.31 -16.24
CA SER A 626 -22.94 -1.09 -16.87
C SER A 626 -23.74 0.16 -16.50
N TYR A 627 -25.02 0.06 -16.12
CA TYR A 627 -25.81 1.21 -15.66
C TYR A 627 -25.49 1.65 -14.23
N VAL A 628 -24.72 0.88 -13.45
CA VAL A 628 -24.39 1.21 -12.06
C VAL A 628 -23.07 1.97 -11.99
N LYS A 629 -23.09 3.21 -11.51
CA LYS A 629 -21.96 4.16 -11.51
C LYS A 629 -20.65 3.53 -11.02
N TYR A 630 -20.62 3.03 -9.79
CA TYR A 630 -19.38 2.64 -9.11
C TYR A 630 -18.79 1.32 -9.58
N ILE A 631 -19.62 0.34 -9.92
CA ILE A 631 -19.19 -1.03 -10.24
C ILE A 631 -19.29 -1.34 -11.73
N GLY A 632 -19.98 -0.51 -12.53
CA GLY A 632 -20.22 -0.79 -13.93
C GLY A 632 -18.98 -0.75 -14.83
N TYR A 633 -17.86 -0.16 -14.40
CA TYR A 633 -16.58 -0.28 -15.13
C TYR A 633 -16.05 -1.72 -15.13
N LEU A 634 -16.49 -2.54 -14.17
CA LEU A 634 -16.10 -3.93 -14.01
C LEU A 634 -17.07 -4.90 -14.71
N ALA A 635 -18.12 -4.38 -15.35
CA ALA A 635 -19.13 -5.15 -16.07
C ALA A 635 -18.52 -6.15 -17.05
N PHE A 636 -17.60 -5.68 -17.89
CA PHE A 636 -16.91 -6.48 -18.88
C PHE A 636 -15.87 -7.43 -18.25
N PRO A 637 -15.00 -6.98 -17.32
CA PRO A 637 -14.10 -7.89 -16.60
C PRO A 637 -14.82 -9.06 -15.92
N ILE A 638 -15.96 -8.78 -15.26
CA ILE A 638 -16.79 -9.79 -14.60
C ILE A 638 -17.47 -10.72 -15.61
N GLN A 639 -18.00 -10.19 -16.72
CA GLN A 639 -18.59 -10.99 -17.79
C GLN A 639 -17.56 -11.93 -18.43
N MET A 640 -16.34 -11.45 -18.70
CA MET A 640 -15.28 -12.23 -19.35
C MET A 640 -14.90 -13.50 -18.61
N ASN A 641 -15.03 -13.49 -17.29
CA ASN A 641 -14.73 -14.65 -16.46
C ASN A 641 -15.56 -15.91 -16.83
N TYR A 642 -16.67 -15.74 -17.57
CA TYR A 642 -17.47 -16.87 -18.06
C TYR A 642 -16.80 -17.68 -19.16
N HIS A 643 -16.04 -17.01 -20.05
CA HIS A 643 -15.52 -17.61 -21.29
C HIS A 643 -13.99 -17.61 -21.33
N TYR A 644 -13.36 -16.64 -20.67
CA TYR A 644 -11.91 -16.41 -20.72
C TYR A 644 -11.35 -16.17 -19.30
N PRO A 645 -11.34 -17.19 -18.45
CA PRO A 645 -10.93 -17.06 -17.04
C PRO A 645 -9.47 -16.61 -16.90
N ALA A 646 -8.56 -17.07 -17.76
CA ALA A 646 -7.15 -16.68 -17.73
C ALA A 646 -6.96 -15.17 -17.99
N ILE A 647 -7.61 -14.62 -19.02
CA ILE A 647 -7.58 -13.18 -19.33
C ILE A 647 -8.19 -12.37 -18.19
N SER A 648 -9.34 -12.81 -17.66
CA SER A 648 -10.04 -12.10 -16.59
C SER A 648 -9.21 -12.06 -15.31
N ARG A 649 -8.59 -13.19 -14.93
CA ARG A 649 -7.64 -13.28 -13.80
C ARG A 649 -6.45 -12.36 -13.98
N PHE A 650 -5.81 -12.39 -15.15
CA PHE A 650 -4.67 -11.53 -15.46
C PHE A 650 -5.05 -10.05 -15.36
N MET A 651 -6.16 -9.64 -15.96
CA MET A 651 -6.63 -8.27 -15.93
C MET A 651 -6.97 -7.79 -14.51
N ALA A 652 -7.60 -8.65 -13.70
CA ALA A 652 -7.91 -8.35 -12.30
C ALA A 652 -6.64 -8.19 -11.46
N ALA A 653 -5.65 -9.08 -11.64
CA ALA A 653 -4.37 -9.01 -10.95
C ALA A 653 -3.59 -7.75 -11.37
N HIS A 654 -3.46 -7.50 -12.68
CA HIS A 654 -2.79 -6.31 -13.21
C HIS A 654 -3.44 -5.01 -12.73
N PHE A 655 -4.78 -4.92 -12.77
CA PHE A 655 -5.50 -3.75 -12.26
C PHE A 655 -5.32 -3.58 -10.75
N ALA A 656 -5.36 -4.66 -9.98
CA ALA A 656 -5.13 -4.61 -8.54
C ALA A 656 -3.71 -4.07 -8.23
N THR A 657 -2.68 -4.58 -8.90
CA THR A 657 -1.32 -4.09 -8.76
C THR A 657 -1.22 -2.59 -9.09
N GLU A 658 -1.77 -2.14 -10.21
CA GLU A 658 -1.65 -0.74 -10.63
C GLU A 658 -2.50 0.22 -9.79
N ALA A 659 -3.72 -0.18 -9.37
CA ALA A 659 -4.61 0.66 -8.56
C ALA A 659 -4.06 0.90 -7.14
N THR A 660 -3.38 -0.10 -6.56
CA THR A 660 -2.82 0.04 -5.22
C THR A 660 -1.63 1.00 -5.16
N HIS A 661 -0.85 1.10 -6.24
CA HIS A 661 0.30 2.03 -6.33
C HIS A 661 -0.06 3.52 -6.19
N ILE A 662 -1.34 3.89 -6.30
CA ILE A 662 -1.84 5.24 -6.02
C ILE A 662 -1.73 5.57 -4.51
N PHE A 663 -1.82 4.57 -3.64
CA PHE A 663 -1.79 4.74 -2.19
C PHE A 663 -0.35 4.70 -1.66
N PRO A 664 0.23 5.83 -1.20
CA PRO A 664 1.68 5.94 -0.95
C PRO A 664 2.24 5.04 0.16
N VAL A 665 1.37 4.50 1.01
CA VAL A 665 1.73 3.85 2.27
C VAL A 665 1.32 2.36 2.32
N PHE A 666 0.30 1.97 1.57
CA PHE A 666 -0.24 0.59 1.54
C PHE A 666 -0.18 -0.03 0.13
N GLY A 667 0.32 0.73 -0.85
CA GLY A 667 0.39 0.36 -2.26
C GLY A 667 1.64 -0.40 -2.68
N GLU A 668 2.32 -1.07 -1.75
CA GLU A 668 3.47 -1.90 -2.09
C GLU A 668 3.01 -3.20 -2.76
N ARG A 669 3.77 -3.69 -3.75
CA ARG A 669 3.46 -4.97 -4.40
C ARG A 669 3.53 -6.10 -3.39
N GLY A 670 2.55 -6.99 -3.42
CA GLY A 670 2.40 -8.09 -2.47
C GLY A 670 1.80 -7.70 -1.13
N ALA A 671 1.43 -6.43 -0.91
CA ALA A 671 0.76 -6.00 0.32
C ALA A 671 -0.69 -6.50 0.39
N LEU A 672 -1.28 -6.46 1.60
CA LEU A 672 -2.67 -6.89 1.79
C LEU A 672 -3.69 -6.09 0.97
N LEU A 673 -3.40 -4.82 0.67
CA LEU A 673 -4.31 -3.99 -0.11
C LEU A 673 -4.50 -4.56 -1.53
N GLU A 674 -3.43 -5.02 -2.17
CA GLU A 674 -3.48 -5.63 -3.51
C GLU A 674 -4.33 -6.89 -3.49
N HIS A 675 -4.11 -7.75 -2.50
CA HIS A 675 -4.89 -8.97 -2.30
C HIS A 675 -6.36 -8.66 -1.98
N TRP A 676 -6.64 -7.60 -1.21
CA TRP A 676 -8.00 -7.18 -0.90
C TRP A 676 -8.73 -6.67 -2.15
N VAL A 677 -8.07 -5.81 -2.95
CA VAL A 677 -8.61 -5.30 -4.22
C VAL A 677 -8.92 -6.47 -5.16
N PHE A 678 -8.00 -7.42 -5.31
CA PHE A 678 -8.23 -8.63 -6.10
C PHE A 678 -9.42 -9.45 -5.58
N ARG A 679 -9.51 -9.67 -4.26
CA ARG A 679 -10.62 -10.44 -3.67
C ARG A 679 -11.98 -9.78 -3.91
N VAL A 680 -12.08 -8.47 -3.70
CA VAL A 680 -13.34 -7.73 -3.83
C VAL A 680 -13.83 -7.71 -5.28
N PHE A 681 -12.91 -7.52 -6.23
CA PHE A 681 -13.28 -7.35 -7.64
C PHE A 681 -13.33 -8.64 -8.45
N TYR A 682 -12.67 -9.71 -7.99
CA TYR A 682 -12.60 -10.97 -8.73
C TYR A 682 -13.18 -12.17 -7.96
N ASN A 683 -12.63 -12.49 -6.79
CA ASN A 683 -13.05 -13.68 -6.02
C ASN A 683 -14.46 -13.55 -5.41
N TRP A 684 -14.87 -12.35 -4.99
CA TRP A 684 -16.18 -12.13 -4.37
C TRP A 684 -17.35 -12.27 -5.37
N PRO A 685 -17.30 -11.69 -6.58
CA PRO A 685 -18.29 -11.99 -7.62
C PRO A 685 -18.37 -13.48 -7.98
N LEU A 686 -17.23 -14.17 -8.04
CA LEU A 686 -17.17 -15.62 -8.26
C LEU A 686 -17.88 -16.40 -7.15
N THR A 687 -17.61 -16.05 -5.90
CA THR A 687 -18.24 -16.66 -4.72
C THR A 687 -19.75 -16.45 -4.73
N ILE A 688 -20.22 -15.21 -4.98
CA ILE A 688 -21.65 -14.90 -5.08
C ILE A 688 -22.31 -15.77 -6.17
N ARG A 689 -21.69 -15.88 -7.35
CA ARG A 689 -22.23 -16.66 -8.47
C ARG A 689 -22.40 -18.14 -8.11
N ARG A 690 -21.35 -18.77 -7.58
CA ARG A 690 -21.38 -20.16 -7.12
C ARG A 690 -22.49 -20.36 -6.08
N ARG A 691 -22.49 -19.53 -5.05
CA ARG A 691 -23.47 -19.55 -3.96
C ARG A 691 -24.90 -19.41 -4.46
N MET A 692 -25.18 -18.44 -5.32
CA MET A 692 -26.51 -18.21 -5.87
C MET A 692 -27.01 -19.39 -6.72
N ARG A 693 -26.13 -20.08 -7.46
CA ARG A 693 -26.49 -21.30 -8.19
C ARG A 693 -26.89 -22.43 -7.25
N LYS A 694 -26.10 -22.69 -6.20
CA LYS A 694 -26.41 -23.70 -5.19
C LYS A 694 -27.71 -23.38 -4.45
N VAL A 695 -27.89 -22.14 -4.02
CA VAL A 695 -29.15 -21.67 -3.41
C VAL A 695 -30.34 -21.87 -4.35
N ALA A 696 -30.17 -21.63 -5.65
CA ALA A 696 -31.23 -21.87 -6.63
C ALA A 696 -31.56 -23.36 -6.80
N GLN A 697 -30.56 -24.25 -6.81
CA GLN A 697 -30.76 -25.71 -6.86
C GLN A 697 -31.53 -26.20 -5.63
N VAL A 698 -31.09 -25.81 -4.43
CA VAL A 698 -31.77 -26.17 -3.17
C VAL A 698 -33.21 -25.66 -3.17
N ARG A 699 -33.43 -24.40 -3.56
CA ARG A 699 -34.78 -23.83 -3.64
C ARG A 699 -35.65 -24.49 -4.71
N GLY A 700 -35.07 -25.00 -5.80
CA GLY A 700 -35.80 -25.73 -6.83
C GLY A 700 -36.54 -26.96 -6.30
N THR A 701 -36.12 -27.51 -5.17
CA THR A 701 -36.80 -28.63 -4.48
C THR A 701 -38.02 -28.19 -3.65
N MET A 702 -38.19 -26.89 -3.40
CA MET A 702 -39.27 -26.35 -2.58
C MET A 702 -40.44 -25.86 -3.44
N ARG A 703 -41.66 -25.87 -2.88
CA ARG A 703 -42.80 -25.22 -3.54
C ARG A 703 -42.70 -23.68 -3.43
N PRO A 704 -42.96 -22.92 -4.51
CA PRO A 704 -43.08 -21.46 -4.45
C PRO A 704 -44.21 -21.03 -3.51
N ARG A 705 -44.01 -19.94 -2.76
CA ARG A 705 -45.01 -19.35 -1.83
C ARG A 705 -44.99 -17.84 -1.95
N TYR A 706 -46.13 -17.17 -1.83
CA TYR A 706 -46.22 -15.70 -1.93
C TYR A 706 -47.15 -15.06 -0.88
N TRP A 707 -47.87 -15.88 -0.11
CA TRP A 707 -48.90 -15.41 0.83
C TRP A 707 -48.36 -14.47 1.91
N HIS A 708 -47.11 -14.68 2.36
CA HIS A 708 -46.44 -13.86 3.37
C HIS A 708 -46.20 -12.41 2.91
N GLY A 709 -46.25 -12.16 1.59
CA GLY A 709 -46.21 -10.80 1.06
C GLY A 709 -47.41 -9.96 1.48
N ALA A 710 -48.60 -10.55 1.53
CA ALA A 710 -49.79 -9.85 2.02
C ALA A 710 -49.65 -9.46 3.51
N LEU A 711 -49.08 -10.34 4.33
CA LEU A 711 -48.78 -10.02 5.74
C LEU A 711 -47.75 -8.88 5.87
N CYS A 712 -46.71 -8.88 5.05
CA CYS A 712 -45.71 -7.81 5.05
C CYS A 712 -46.34 -6.45 4.69
N ILE A 713 -47.23 -6.44 3.69
CA ILE A 713 -47.95 -5.23 3.27
C ILE A 713 -48.84 -4.72 4.41
N ILE A 714 -49.69 -5.59 4.98
CA ILE A 714 -50.63 -5.20 6.04
C ILE A 714 -49.86 -4.68 7.26
N GLY A 715 -48.85 -5.42 7.73
CA GLY A 715 -48.06 -5.03 8.89
C GLY A 715 -47.35 -3.69 8.70
N ALA A 716 -46.74 -3.47 7.53
CA ALA A 716 -46.08 -2.21 7.22
C ALA A 716 -47.06 -1.04 7.06
N THR A 717 -48.23 -1.27 6.47
CA THR A 717 -49.28 -0.25 6.37
C THR A 717 -49.77 0.16 7.76
N VAL A 718 -49.98 -0.79 8.69
CA VAL A 718 -50.38 -0.48 10.07
C VAL A 718 -49.32 0.36 10.77
N LEU A 719 -48.03 0.04 10.62
CA LEU A 719 -46.95 0.85 11.18
C LEU A 719 -46.98 2.30 10.66
N PHE A 720 -47.15 2.47 9.35
CA PHE A 720 -47.25 3.81 8.77
C PHE A 720 -48.54 4.54 9.19
N ALA A 721 -49.65 3.83 9.35
CA ALA A 721 -50.91 4.39 9.85
C ALA A 721 -50.78 4.95 11.28
N ILE A 722 -50.07 4.23 12.15
CA ILE A 722 -49.77 4.68 13.53
C ILE A 722 -48.93 5.96 13.50
N VAL A 723 -47.93 6.02 12.61
CA VAL A 723 -47.07 7.21 12.45
C VAL A 723 -47.89 8.40 11.95
N ASP A 724 -48.72 8.20 10.93
CA ASP A 724 -49.60 9.25 10.40
C ASP A 724 -50.59 9.75 11.45
N ALA A 725 -51.24 8.86 12.21
CA ALA A 725 -52.17 9.23 13.26
C ALA A 725 -51.49 10.00 14.41
N HIS A 726 -50.30 9.56 14.84
CA HIS A 726 -49.53 10.24 15.87
C HIS A 726 -49.03 11.62 15.41
N TRP A 727 -48.63 11.73 14.15
CA TRP A 727 -48.16 13.00 13.60
C TRP A 727 -49.32 13.99 13.41
N LEU A 728 -50.45 13.51 12.87
CA LEU A 728 -51.65 14.31 12.66
C LEU A 728 -52.20 14.85 13.98
N THR A 729 -52.24 14.03 15.03
CA THR A 729 -52.69 14.46 16.37
C THR A 729 -51.77 15.51 17.01
N ASN A 730 -50.46 15.47 16.74
CA ASN A 730 -49.51 16.39 17.36
C ASN A 730 -49.27 17.67 16.55
N THR A 731 -49.34 17.62 15.21
CA THR A 731 -48.94 18.77 14.35
C THR A 731 -50.03 19.23 13.39
N GLY A 732 -51.20 18.58 13.36
CA GLY A 732 -52.33 18.92 12.49
C GLY A 732 -52.07 18.72 10.99
N ASN A 733 -51.00 18.03 10.61
CA ASN A 733 -50.61 17.79 9.22
C ASN A 733 -50.12 16.34 9.06
N LEU A 734 -50.14 15.80 7.84
CA LEU A 734 -49.49 14.51 7.55
C LEU A 734 -47.97 14.68 7.36
N PRO A 735 -47.16 13.69 7.77
CA PRO A 735 -45.72 13.74 7.62
C PRO A 735 -45.31 13.66 6.14
N ARG A 736 -44.41 14.55 5.72
CA ARG A 736 -43.78 14.46 4.39
C ARG A 736 -42.74 13.34 4.38
N LEU A 737 -42.52 12.73 3.21
CA LEU A 737 -41.56 11.63 3.04
C LEU A 737 -40.14 11.97 3.53
N GLY A 738 -39.72 13.24 3.41
CA GLY A 738 -38.42 13.71 3.91
C GLY A 738 -38.33 13.76 5.44
N GLN A 739 -39.45 13.88 6.17
CA GLN A 739 -39.48 13.88 7.64
C GLN A 739 -39.41 12.45 8.21
N ILE A 740 -40.02 11.50 7.50
CA ILE A 740 -40.02 10.07 7.84
C ILE A 740 -39.08 9.25 6.94
N TRP A 741 -38.02 9.87 6.41
CA TRP A 741 -37.16 9.28 5.37
C TRP A 741 -36.54 7.94 5.81
N TRP A 742 -36.18 7.81 7.09
CA TRP A 742 -35.60 6.59 7.66
C TRP A 742 -36.62 5.44 7.72
N LEU A 743 -37.88 5.72 8.09
CA LEU A 743 -38.98 4.74 8.04
C LEU A 743 -39.33 4.37 6.60
N ALA A 744 -39.43 5.38 5.73
CA ALA A 744 -39.69 5.23 4.30
C ALA A 744 -38.60 4.42 3.57
N GLY A 745 -37.39 4.34 4.13
CA GLY A 745 -36.32 3.46 3.68
C GLY A 745 -36.35 2.08 4.33
N ILE A 746 -36.33 2.02 5.67
CA ILE A 746 -36.15 0.77 6.44
C ILE A 746 -37.34 -0.18 6.31
N ILE A 747 -38.58 0.32 6.40
CA ILE A 747 -39.77 -0.55 6.39
C ILE A 747 -39.89 -1.26 5.03
N PRO A 748 -39.89 -0.56 3.88
CA PRO A 748 -39.95 -1.24 2.58
C PRO A 748 -38.75 -2.16 2.35
N LEU A 749 -37.55 -1.76 2.78
CA LEU A 749 -36.35 -2.62 2.71
C LEU A 749 -36.55 -3.93 3.49
N GLY A 750 -37.07 -3.86 4.71
CA GLY A 750 -37.41 -5.02 5.53
C GLY A 750 -38.49 -5.91 4.90
N CYS A 751 -39.57 -5.31 4.39
CA CYS A 751 -40.63 -6.03 3.67
C CYS A 751 -40.07 -6.76 2.44
N GLY A 752 -39.26 -6.09 1.63
CA GLY A 752 -38.62 -6.69 0.46
C GLY A 752 -37.72 -7.87 0.82
N ALA A 753 -36.92 -7.74 1.87
CA ALA A 753 -36.09 -8.82 2.39
C ALA A 753 -36.95 -10.01 2.89
N ALA A 754 -37.99 -9.75 3.68
CA ALA A 754 -38.90 -10.77 4.20
C ALA A 754 -39.63 -11.53 3.08
N VAL A 755 -40.13 -10.80 2.07
CA VAL A 755 -40.77 -11.38 0.89
C VAL A 755 -39.80 -12.30 0.16
N ALA A 756 -38.60 -11.83 -0.16
CA ALA A 756 -37.60 -12.62 -0.86
C ALA A 756 -37.18 -13.88 -0.09
N LEU A 757 -37.05 -13.80 1.24
CA LEU A 757 -36.73 -14.93 2.09
C LEU A 757 -37.84 -15.98 2.13
N GLY A 758 -39.10 -15.54 2.26
CA GLY A 758 -40.27 -16.42 2.39
C GLY A 758 -40.75 -17.07 1.08
N CYS A 759 -40.28 -16.62 -0.08
CA CYS A 759 -40.78 -17.07 -1.39
C CYS A 759 -40.50 -18.54 -1.79
N GLY A 760 -39.91 -19.33 -0.89
CA GLY A 760 -39.67 -20.77 -1.11
C GLY A 760 -38.88 -21.04 -2.39
N GLY A 761 -39.44 -21.90 -3.25
CA GLY A 761 -38.83 -22.32 -4.51
C GLY A 761 -39.06 -21.42 -5.73
N ALA A 762 -39.65 -20.23 -5.56
CA ALA A 762 -39.79 -19.28 -6.67
C ALA A 762 -38.42 -18.93 -7.27
N ALA A 763 -38.31 -18.76 -8.60
CA ALA A 763 -37.07 -18.32 -9.25
C ALA A 763 -36.63 -16.91 -8.81
N LEU A 764 -35.33 -16.59 -8.88
CA LEU A 764 -34.77 -15.31 -8.37
C LEU A 764 -35.52 -14.08 -8.89
N TRP A 765 -35.72 -13.99 -10.21
CA TRP A 765 -36.40 -12.86 -10.83
C TRP A 765 -37.85 -12.71 -10.34
N ARG A 766 -38.56 -13.83 -10.06
CA ARG A 766 -39.92 -13.81 -9.51
C ARG A 766 -39.95 -13.33 -8.07
N ARG A 767 -38.92 -13.65 -7.28
CA ARG A 767 -38.78 -13.17 -5.89
C ARG A 767 -38.53 -11.67 -5.85
N VAL A 768 -37.64 -11.17 -6.72
CA VAL A 768 -37.39 -9.74 -6.86
C VAL A 768 -38.66 -9.03 -7.32
N LEU A 769 -39.35 -9.56 -8.34
CA LEU A 769 -40.63 -9.00 -8.81
C LEU A 769 -41.70 -8.97 -7.71
N ALA A 770 -41.83 -10.05 -6.92
CA ALA A 770 -42.78 -10.12 -5.82
C ALA A 770 -42.46 -9.08 -4.72
N ALA A 771 -41.18 -8.85 -4.42
CA ALA A 771 -40.76 -7.82 -3.48
C ALA A 771 -41.02 -6.40 -4.02
N THR A 772 -40.74 -6.15 -5.31
CA THR A 772 -41.08 -4.87 -5.95
C THR A 772 -42.58 -4.62 -5.92
N ALA A 773 -43.39 -5.64 -6.28
CA ALA A 773 -44.85 -5.58 -6.21
C ALA A 773 -45.36 -5.34 -4.78
N CYS A 774 -44.73 -5.97 -3.77
CA CYS A 774 -45.00 -5.71 -2.37
C CYS A 774 -44.77 -4.23 -1.99
N GLY A 775 -43.67 -3.64 -2.44
CA GLY A 775 -43.38 -2.21 -2.21
C GLY A 775 -44.40 -1.27 -2.88
N VAL A 776 -44.81 -1.58 -4.11
CA VAL A 776 -45.85 -0.82 -4.83
C VAL A 776 -47.19 -0.93 -4.12
N ALA A 777 -47.62 -2.14 -3.76
CA ALA A 777 -48.87 -2.38 -3.06
C ALA A 777 -48.89 -1.71 -1.67
N LEU A 778 -47.79 -1.79 -0.92
CA LEU A 778 -47.61 -1.07 0.34
C LEU A 778 -47.76 0.45 0.16
N ALA A 779 -47.15 1.02 -0.86
CA ALA A 779 -47.25 2.45 -1.12
C ALA A 779 -48.68 2.90 -1.47
N LEU A 780 -49.37 2.13 -2.30
CA LEU A 780 -50.77 2.40 -2.66
C LEU A 780 -51.67 2.29 -1.43
N LEU A 781 -51.56 1.21 -0.66
CA LEU A 781 -52.37 0.98 0.53
C LEU A 781 -52.10 2.04 1.60
N TYR A 782 -50.83 2.40 1.82
CA TYR A 782 -50.46 3.49 2.71
C TYR A 782 -51.05 4.83 2.26
N THR A 783 -51.04 5.12 0.95
CA THR A 783 -51.64 6.36 0.41
C THR A 783 -53.14 6.43 0.65
N VAL A 784 -53.86 5.32 0.45
CA VAL A 784 -55.30 5.22 0.76
C VAL A 784 -55.56 5.40 2.26
N VAL A 785 -54.76 4.75 3.12
CA VAL A 785 -54.91 4.88 4.57
C VAL A 785 -54.62 6.30 5.04
N SER A 786 -53.61 6.98 4.50
CA SER A 786 -53.37 8.41 4.80
C SER A 786 -54.56 9.29 4.39
N MET A 787 -55.22 9.00 3.26
CA MET A 787 -56.45 9.73 2.87
C MET A 787 -57.57 9.53 3.90
N ILE A 788 -57.80 8.29 4.33
CA ILE A 788 -58.82 7.96 5.33
C ILE A 788 -58.51 8.64 6.67
N ILE A 789 -57.26 8.53 7.16
CA ILE A 789 -56.83 9.13 8.44
C ILE A 789 -56.91 10.66 8.39
N SER A 790 -56.62 11.27 7.25
CA SER A 790 -56.72 12.73 7.11
C SER A 790 -58.14 13.27 7.21
N GLY A 791 -59.18 12.45 7.03
CA GLY A 791 -60.58 12.87 7.16
C GLY A 791 -60.97 14.07 6.29
N GLY A 792 -60.24 14.34 5.20
CA GLY A 792 -60.44 15.51 4.34
C GLY A 792 -59.77 16.82 4.82
N GLN A 793 -58.99 16.79 5.91
CA GLN A 793 -58.25 17.94 6.44
C GLN A 793 -57.06 18.38 5.56
N VAL A 794 -56.60 17.50 4.68
CA VAL A 794 -55.48 17.75 3.75
C VAL A 794 -55.99 17.58 2.32
N ALA A 795 -55.58 18.48 1.42
CA ALA A 795 -56.00 18.46 0.02
C ALA A 795 -55.64 17.12 -0.66
N ALA A 796 -56.60 16.49 -1.34
CA ALA A 796 -56.40 15.21 -2.01
C ALA A 796 -55.24 15.25 -3.04
N GLY A 797 -55.04 16.40 -3.69
CA GLY A 797 -53.93 16.61 -4.64
C GLY A 797 -52.54 16.46 -3.99
N ASP A 798 -52.36 16.91 -2.75
CA ASP A 798 -51.10 16.79 -2.03
C ASP A 798 -50.81 15.35 -1.61
N ILE A 799 -51.84 14.61 -1.18
CA ILE A 799 -51.71 13.19 -0.83
C ILE A 799 -51.40 12.35 -2.08
N VAL A 800 -52.05 12.65 -3.21
CA VAL A 800 -51.77 11.98 -4.49
C VAL A 800 -50.35 12.27 -4.98
N SER A 801 -49.89 13.51 -4.88
CA SER A 801 -48.52 13.89 -5.24
C SER A 801 -47.48 13.14 -4.39
N GLN A 802 -47.70 13.04 -3.07
CA GLN A 802 -46.87 12.24 -2.19
C GLN A 802 -46.96 10.73 -2.50
N GLY A 803 -48.15 10.24 -2.88
CA GLY A 803 -48.38 8.86 -3.31
C GLY A 803 -47.46 8.42 -4.45
N ARG A 804 -47.21 9.29 -5.43
CA ARG A 804 -46.28 9.01 -6.55
C ARG A 804 -44.86 8.76 -6.05
N TRP A 805 -44.39 9.58 -5.12
CA TRP A 805 -43.07 9.39 -4.50
C TRP A 805 -43.00 8.16 -3.60
N ARG A 806 -44.08 7.85 -2.84
CA ARG A 806 -44.18 6.62 -2.04
C ARG A 806 -44.02 5.38 -2.91
N VAL A 807 -44.71 5.33 -4.06
CA VAL A 807 -44.63 4.19 -5.00
C VAL A 807 -43.19 3.99 -5.48
N LEU A 808 -42.53 5.06 -5.94
CA LEU A 808 -41.15 4.98 -6.42
C LEU A 808 -40.19 4.52 -5.30
N VAL A 809 -40.21 5.22 -4.16
CA VAL A 809 -39.27 4.97 -3.06
C VAL A 809 -39.46 3.58 -2.48
N PHE A 810 -40.70 3.16 -2.21
CA PHE A 810 -40.97 1.86 -1.59
C PHE A 810 -40.66 0.71 -2.54
N ALA A 811 -40.94 0.87 -3.84
CA ALA A 811 -40.56 -0.12 -4.84
C ALA A 811 -39.03 -0.29 -4.91
N VAL A 812 -38.28 0.82 -4.92
CA VAL A 812 -36.80 0.79 -4.94
C VAL A 812 -36.25 0.14 -3.68
N PHE A 813 -36.65 0.58 -2.48
CA PHE A 813 -36.13 0.03 -1.23
C PHE A 813 -36.53 -1.43 -1.02
N SER A 814 -37.75 -1.84 -1.39
CA SER A 814 -38.15 -3.25 -1.34
C SER A 814 -37.34 -4.12 -2.31
N THR A 815 -37.03 -3.60 -3.49
CA THR A 815 -36.16 -4.29 -4.46
C THR A 815 -34.73 -4.42 -3.91
N ILE A 816 -34.18 -3.36 -3.32
CA ILE A 816 -32.86 -3.37 -2.67
C ILE A 816 -32.84 -4.36 -1.50
N GLY A 817 -33.88 -4.37 -0.67
CA GLY A 817 -34.02 -5.30 0.45
C GLY A 817 -34.05 -6.77 -0.01
N ALA A 818 -34.80 -7.05 -1.07
CA ALA A 818 -34.82 -8.38 -1.68
C ALA A 818 -33.45 -8.80 -2.21
N LEU A 819 -32.78 -7.94 -2.99
CA LEU A 819 -31.44 -8.21 -3.51
C LEU A 819 -30.41 -8.39 -2.38
N GLY A 820 -30.48 -7.55 -1.35
CA GLY A 820 -29.61 -7.65 -0.16
C GLY A 820 -29.82 -8.97 0.59
N ALA A 821 -31.07 -9.39 0.77
CA ALA A 821 -31.38 -10.68 1.40
C ALA A 821 -30.90 -11.87 0.57
N GLU A 822 -31.02 -11.82 -0.76
CA GLU A 822 -30.53 -12.86 -1.67
C GLU A 822 -29.00 -12.94 -1.67
N LEU A 823 -28.32 -11.80 -1.73
CA LEU A 823 -26.86 -11.73 -1.70
C LEU A 823 -26.29 -12.14 -0.34
N SER A 824 -27.01 -11.94 0.76
CA SER A 824 -26.52 -12.24 2.12
C SER A 824 -26.81 -13.66 2.59
N ARG A 825 -27.48 -14.50 1.78
CA ARG A 825 -27.74 -15.89 2.16
C ARG A 825 -26.44 -16.65 2.36
N PRO A 826 -26.31 -17.43 3.45
CA PRO A 826 -25.15 -18.29 3.64
C PRO A 826 -25.12 -19.37 2.56
N ASP A 827 -23.92 -19.86 2.28
CA ASP A 827 -23.76 -21.02 1.43
C ASP A 827 -24.50 -22.22 2.04
N PRO A 828 -25.33 -22.96 1.27
CA PRO A 828 -25.97 -24.17 1.77
C PRO A 828 -25.00 -25.22 2.34
N GLU A 829 -23.73 -25.23 1.90
CA GLU A 829 -22.69 -26.14 2.39
C GLU A 829 -22.07 -25.74 3.73
N LEU A 830 -22.30 -24.50 4.18
CA LEU A 830 -21.80 -23.97 5.45
C LEU A 830 -22.78 -24.20 6.62
N ARG A 831 -23.78 -25.06 6.44
CA ARG A 831 -24.84 -25.32 7.42
C ARG A 831 -24.53 -26.48 8.33
#